data_AF-A0A6A6U3W5-F1
#
_entry.id   AF-A0A6A6U3W5-F1
#
_cell.length_a   1.000
_cell.length_b   1.000
_cell.length_c   1.000
_cell.angle_alpha   90.00
_cell.angle_beta   90.00
_cell.angle_gamma   90.00
#
_symmetry.space_group_name_H-M   'P 1'
#
loop_
_entity.id
_entity.type
_entity.pdbx_description
1 polymer ?
#
loop_
_entity_poly.entity_id
_entity_poly.type
_entity_poly.pdbx_seq_one_letter_code
_entity_poly.pdbx_strand_id
1 'polypeptide(L)'
;MSPNGRYLFRFNFNGCRRAVEIDDSLPVSKTKRMLHIIDRNNPTLLWPALIEKAYLKVRGGYDFPGSNSNTDLWIITGWIPEIVFLQQASPDNLWKRMKGSFEEGNLLMTTGTGKMSPEVEAELGLVSQHNYAILDLREENGREMVLIKNPWCEETLWDSEDLASKDKNGNFTPKPRARPLSKLPPAGNHVAPGTFWMTLNDMFHNFEFIYLNWNPAMFRYRQDIHFQWDMATASRATNTLARNPQFSLTVENGGPVWLLLCRHLTMDARCTVDEEADKPTKKLSDDSKEASAFESLISEVAASTGSSEYDGHINLYVFDNDGKRVYNEAGAMEQGRFVDSMQTLLRMQTPKGKSPRYTVVVGEQNLPATMETFSLSAFALDPIKISHVTNTYSCSHMELGEWNMWNAGGSTTSPSFSINPQWSVEVHQPTAMALLLECYTPERNVNVKLCYGGGKRLYLVKNQDIILDSKEYRKGSSFVQSRVMVEPGKYTIVASTFEAKQYGRFKLSIETNTDVKVKVIPAEDFCKATLRLPTAVFRGSVTKLAIKLDPLRGAAITAIFKYSSSYIPPVNQSSTSDLMDDPLTENLPLRSPMRISLMHGRGDAARVLGKSYDGQFSDETIMGLRVFDVPIYRELSRKGDMFLVAERLGQTVDGSEERYEASLLIADADKTAVRPGNWEVWED
;
A
#
# COMPACT_ATOMS: atom_id res chain seq x y z
N MET A 1 47.12 -13.83 -24.85
CA MET A 1 46.85 -12.50 -24.26
C MET A 1 46.70 -11.48 -25.38
N SER A 2 45.92 -10.43 -25.16
CA SER A 2 45.74 -9.34 -26.14
C SER A 2 47.07 -8.60 -26.36
N PRO A 3 47.50 -8.33 -27.61
CA PRO A 3 48.78 -7.65 -27.87
C PRO A 3 48.89 -6.24 -27.28
N ASN A 4 47.76 -5.56 -27.02
CA ASN A 4 47.71 -4.22 -26.44
C ASN A 4 47.28 -4.20 -24.97
N GLY A 5 47.14 -5.38 -24.34
CA GLY A 5 46.71 -5.51 -22.94
C GLY A 5 45.25 -5.11 -22.67
N ARG A 6 44.44 -4.85 -23.70
CA ARG A 6 43.04 -4.41 -23.55
C ARG A 6 42.05 -5.52 -23.85
N TYR A 7 40.99 -5.58 -23.05
CA TYR A 7 39.92 -6.56 -23.14
C TYR A 7 38.57 -5.87 -23.03
N LEU A 8 37.60 -6.35 -23.82
CA LEU A 8 36.24 -5.82 -23.84
C LEU A 8 35.26 -6.93 -23.46
N PHE A 9 34.55 -6.75 -22.35
CA PHE A 9 33.52 -7.66 -21.89
C PHE A 9 32.14 -7.08 -22.20
N ARG A 10 31.19 -7.95 -22.54
CA ARG A 10 29.80 -7.56 -22.75
C ARG A 10 28.96 -8.10 -21.61
N PHE A 11 28.47 -7.21 -20.78
CA PHE A 11 27.61 -7.54 -19.63
C PHE A 11 26.25 -6.89 -19.77
N ASN A 12 25.29 -7.35 -18.98
CA ASN A 12 23.94 -6.87 -18.96
C ASN A 12 23.74 -5.99 -17.73
N PHE A 13 23.86 -4.69 -17.91
CA PHE A 13 23.65 -3.70 -16.86
C PHE A 13 22.44 -2.83 -17.20
N ASN A 14 21.66 -2.49 -16.17
CA ASN A 14 20.53 -1.57 -16.30
C ASN A 14 19.56 -1.99 -17.43
N GLY A 15 19.27 -3.29 -17.50
CA GLY A 15 18.31 -3.88 -18.44
C GLY A 15 18.82 -4.13 -19.86
N CYS A 16 20.07 -3.82 -20.19
CA CYS A 16 20.59 -4.00 -21.55
C CYS A 16 22.10 -4.28 -21.61
N ARG A 17 22.55 -4.75 -22.78
CA ARG A 17 23.96 -5.08 -23.02
C ARG A 17 24.82 -3.81 -23.05
N ARG A 18 25.89 -3.81 -22.26
CA ARG A 18 26.89 -2.76 -22.12
C ARG A 18 28.28 -3.37 -22.30
N ALA A 19 29.20 -2.59 -22.87
CA ALA A 19 30.58 -2.99 -23.03
C ALA A 19 31.43 -2.41 -21.89
N VAL A 20 32.28 -3.24 -21.28
CA VAL A 20 33.20 -2.85 -20.21
C VAL A 20 34.62 -3.12 -20.68
N GLU A 21 35.40 -2.05 -20.82
CA GLU A 21 36.81 -2.12 -21.18
C GLU A 21 37.68 -2.21 -19.91
N ILE A 22 38.62 -3.15 -19.89
CA ILE A 22 39.63 -3.31 -18.85
C ILE A 22 41.01 -3.59 -19.44
N ASP A 23 42.06 -3.29 -18.68
CA ASP A 23 43.41 -3.84 -18.90
C ASP A 23 43.61 -5.19 -18.17
N ASP A 24 44.78 -5.83 -18.33
CA ASP A 24 45.16 -7.10 -17.67
C ASP A 24 45.91 -6.96 -16.34
N SER A 25 46.00 -5.77 -15.75
CA SER A 25 46.60 -5.57 -14.42
C SER A 25 45.69 -6.16 -13.33
N LEU A 26 46.09 -7.26 -12.70
CA LEU A 26 45.34 -7.90 -11.63
C LEU A 26 45.94 -7.58 -10.26
N PRO A 27 45.12 -7.47 -9.19
CA PRO A 27 45.62 -7.24 -7.85
C PRO A 27 46.41 -8.46 -7.38
N VAL A 28 47.60 -8.21 -6.82
CA VAL A 28 48.48 -9.22 -6.23
C VAL A 28 48.71 -8.89 -4.77
N SER A 29 48.53 -9.88 -3.90
CA SER A 29 48.82 -9.70 -2.48
C SER A 29 50.32 -9.67 -2.22
N LYS A 30 50.75 -8.91 -1.20
CA LYS A 30 52.10 -9.03 -0.62
C LYS A 30 52.30 -10.37 0.12
N THR A 31 51.20 -11.08 0.43
CA THR A 31 51.18 -12.41 1.03
C THR A 31 50.80 -13.47 -0.01
N LYS A 32 50.75 -14.76 0.39
CA LYS A 32 50.26 -15.85 -0.48
C LYS A 32 48.72 -15.85 -0.68
N ARG A 33 48.00 -14.84 -0.18
CA ARG A 33 46.55 -14.73 -0.33
C ARG A 33 46.20 -14.40 -1.78
N MET A 34 45.30 -15.18 -2.36
CA MET A 34 44.70 -14.87 -3.66
C MET A 34 43.69 -13.74 -3.50
N LEU A 35 43.76 -12.72 -4.38
CA LEU A 35 42.87 -11.55 -4.35
C LEU A 35 41.84 -11.52 -5.48
N HIS A 36 41.92 -12.48 -6.40
CA HIS A 36 41.06 -12.62 -7.56
C HIS A 36 40.83 -14.11 -7.86
N ILE A 37 39.81 -14.40 -8.67
CA ILE A 37 39.48 -15.77 -9.08
C ILE A 37 40.65 -16.38 -9.86
N ILE A 38 41.05 -17.59 -9.46
CA ILE A 38 41.99 -18.41 -10.21
C ILE A 38 41.40 -19.77 -10.53
N ASP A 39 41.73 -20.28 -11.72
CA ASP A 39 41.57 -21.69 -11.99
C ASP A 39 42.70 -22.45 -11.30
N ARG A 40 42.34 -23.29 -10.33
CA ARG A 40 43.29 -24.08 -9.54
C ARG A 40 43.95 -25.20 -10.35
N ASN A 41 43.28 -25.71 -11.39
CA ASN A 41 43.80 -26.75 -12.28
C ASN A 41 44.66 -26.16 -13.40
N ASN A 42 44.39 -24.91 -13.78
CA ASN A 42 45.15 -24.18 -14.77
C ASN A 42 45.37 -22.70 -14.37
N PRO A 43 46.37 -22.40 -13.52
CA PRO A 43 46.65 -21.04 -13.07
C PRO A 43 47.00 -20.04 -14.19
N THR A 44 47.32 -20.53 -15.39
CA THR A 44 47.58 -19.68 -16.56
C THR A 44 46.30 -19.19 -17.25
N LEU A 45 45.14 -19.70 -16.83
CA LEU A 45 43.83 -19.35 -17.37
C LEU A 45 43.32 -18.04 -16.74
N LEU A 46 43.59 -16.92 -17.42
CA LEU A 46 43.31 -15.58 -16.89
C LEU A 46 41.88 -15.07 -17.13
N TRP A 47 41.13 -15.65 -18.07
CA TRP A 47 39.81 -15.11 -18.43
C TRP A 47 38.81 -15.03 -17.25
N PRO A 48 38.79 -15.95 -16.25
CA PRO A 48 37.89 -15.80 -15.11
C PRO A 48 38.24 -14.57 -14.26
N ALA A 49 39.53 -14.32 -14.02
CA ALA A 49 40.00 -13.14 -13.29
C ALA A 49 39.68 -11.84 -14.04
N LEU A 50 39.76 -11.86 -15.38
CA LEU A 50 39.41 -10.70 -16.21
C LEU A 50 37.89 -10.42 -16.21
N ILE A 51 37.04 -11.46 -16.20
CA ILE A 51 35.59 -11.29 -16.04
C ILE A 51 35.27 -10.68 -14.67
N GLU A 52 35.85 -11.22 -13.61
CA GLU A 52 35.71 -10.69 -12.25
C GLU A 52 36.12 -9.21 -12.20
N LYS A 53 37.31 -8.87 -12.70
CA LYS A 53 37.79 -7.49 -12.77
C LYS A 53 36.82 -6.57 -13.52
N ALA A 54 36.32 -7.00 -14.68
CA ALA A 54 35.40 -6.21 -15.47
C ALA A 54 34.05 -6.00 -14.76
N TYR A 55 33.55 -7.02 -14.07
CA TYR A 55 32.33 -6.91 -13.28
C TYR A 55 32.51 -5.95 -12.10
N LEU A 56 33.56 -6.16 -11.30
CA LEU A 56 33.86 -5.39 -10.10
C LEU A 56 34.22 -3.93 -10.40
N LYS A 57 34.81 -3.63 -11.57
CA LYS A 57 34.99 -2.25 -12.04
C LYS A 57 33.68 -1.46 -12.04
N VAL A 58 32.57 -2.07 -12.44
CA VAL A 58 31.24 -1.41 -12.47
C VAL A 58 30.58 -1.41 -11.10
N ARG A 59 31.01 -2.30 -10.19
CA ARG A 59 30.49 -2.40 -8.82
C ARG A 59 31.29 -1.58 -7.79
N GLY A 60 32.20 -0.72 -8.25
CA GLY A 60 32.99 0.17 -7.37
C GLY A 60 34.36 -0.36 -6.94
N GLY A 61 34.72 -1.59 -7.34
CA GLY A 61 36.05 -2.17 -7.08
C GLY A 61 35.99 -3.56 -6.43
N TYR A 62 37.15 -4.02 -5.95
CA TYR A 62 37.31 -5.33 -5.30
C TYR A 62 36.83 -5.37 -3.84
N ASP A 63 36.56 -4.23 -3.23
CA ASP A 63 35.93 -4.13 -1.91
C ASP A 63 34.42 -4.33 -2.03
N PHE A 64 34.06 -5.53 -2.49
CA PHE A 64 32.71 -5.90 -2.86
C PHE A 64 32.10 -6.76 -1.75
N PRO A 65 31.01 -6.33 -1.09
CA PRO A 65 30.46 -7.00 0.09
C PRO A 65 29.82 -8.36 -0.22
N GLY A 66 29.60 -8.65 -1.51
CA GLY A 66 28.96 -9.87 -2.00
C GLY A 66 27.67 -9.59 -2.77
N SER A 67 27.13 -10.64 -3.39
CA SER A 67 25.94 -10.60 -4.25
C SER A 67 25.17 -11.90 -4.17
N ASN A 68 23.94 -11.87 -4.69
CA ASN A 68 23.25 -13.10 -5.05
C ASN A 68 23.75 -13.61 -6.42
N SER A 69 23.95 -14.91 -6.52
CA SER A 69 24.47 -15.55 -7.74
C SER A 69 23.53 -15.38 -8.94
N ASN A 70 22.23 -15.19 -8.71
CA ASN A 70 21.23 -14.97 -9.74
C ASN A 70 21.46 -13.65 -10.52
N THR A 71 21.82 -12.58 -9.80
CA THR A 71 22.10 -11.25 -10.33
C THR A 71 23.42 -11.27 -11.07
N ASP A 72 24.43 -11.94 -10.51
CA ASP A 72 25.73 -12.08 -11.15
C ASP A 72 25.62 -12.81 -12.49
N LEU A 73 24.89 -13.94 -12.51
CA LEU A 73 24.62 -14.68 -13.73
C LEU A 73 23.78 -13.87 -14.72
N TRP A 74 22.78 -13.10 -14.28
CA TRP A 74 22.04 -12.17 -15.14
C TRP A 74 22.95 -11.12 -15.78
N ILE A 75 23.88 -10.55 -15.02
CA ILE A 75 24.84 -9.55 -15.50
C ILE A 75 25.81 -10.17 -16.50
N ILE A 76 26.33 -11.36 -16.20
CA ILE A 76 27.33 -12.02 -17.06
C ILE A 76 26.70 -12.58 -18.34
N THR A 77 25.54 -13.23 -18.24
CA THR A 77 24.95 -14.03 -19.33
C THR A 77 23.76 -13.35 -20.01
N GLY A 78 23.05 -12.47 -19.30
CA GLY A 78 21.74 -11.96 -19.72
C GLY A 78 20.60 -12.97 -19.59
N TRP A 79 20.81 -14.08 -18.86
CA TRP A 79 19.78 -15.11 -18.64
C TRP A 79 18.82 -14.71 -17.53
N ILE A 80 17.52 -14.81 -17.81
CA ILE A 80 16.43 -14.25 -17.04
C ILE A 80 16.47 -14.81 -15.60
N PRO A 81 16.70 -13.97 -14.58
CA PRO A 81 16.86 -14.44 -13.21
C PRO A 81 15.51 -14.71 -12.53
N GLU A 82 15.39 -15.82 -11.80
CA GLU A 82 14.26 -16.16 -10.94
C GLU A 82 14.79 -16.64 -9.58
N ILE A 83 14.25 -16.09 -8.50
CA ILE A 83 14.55 -16.52 -7.13
C ILE A 83 13.39 -17.39 -6.66
N VAL A 84 13.67 -18.63 -6.24
CA VAL A 84 12.69 -19.54 -5.65
C VAL A 84 13.06 -19.81 -4.20
N PHE A 85 12.15 -19.46 -3.30
CA PHE A 85 12.27 -19.71 -1.86
C PHE A 85 11.81 -21.13 -1.58
N LEU A 86 12.72 -22.00 -1.15
CA LEU A 86 12.47 -23.44 -1.07
C LEU A 86 11.38 -23.78 -0.05
N GLN A 87 11.32 -23.09 1.08
CA GLN A 87 10.33 -23.31 2.14
C GLN A 87 8.88 -23.05 1.70
N GLN A 88 8.67 -22.38 0.56
CA GLN A 88 7.36 -22.02 0.04
C GLN A 88 7.08 -22.61 -1.34
N ALA A 89 8.00 -23.41 -1.87
CA ALA A 89 7.86 -24.09 -3.15
C ALA A 89 7.35 -25.52 -2.97
N SER A 90 6.73 -26.07 -4.00
CA SER A 90 6.42 -27.50 -4.08
C SER A 90 7.59 -28.22 -4.79
N PRO A 91 8.22 -29.23 -4.15
CA PRO A 91 9.30 -30.00 -4.76
C PRO A 91 8.94 -30.56 -6.14
N ASP A 92 7.82 -31.28 -6.27
CA ASP A 92 7.38 -31.90 -7.52
C ASP A 92 7.21 -30.89 -8.66
N ASN A 93 6.60 -29.73 -8.36
CA ASN A 93 6.38 -28.70 -9.36
C ASN A 93 7.69 -28.02 -9.77
N LEU A 94 8.61 -27.83 -8.81
CA LEU A 94 9.92 -27.26 -9.07
C LEU A 94 10.77 -28.22 -9.91
N TRP A 95 10.80 -29.51 -9.56
CA TRP A 95 11.55 -30.53 -10.29
C TRP A 95 11.13 -30.61 -11.76
N LYS A 96 9.82 -30.73 -12.02
CA LYS A 96 9.27 -30.77 -13.39
C LYS A 96 9.67 -29.56 -14.22
N ARG A 97 9.70 -28.38 -13.59
CA ARG A 97 10.12 -27.13 -14.25
C ARG A 97 11.61 -27.11 -14.56
N MET A 98 12.44 -27.55 -13.61
CA MET A 98 13.90 -27.51 -13.76
C MET A 98 14.41 -28.56 -14.74
N LYS A 99 14.01 -29.83 -14.56
CA LYS A 99 14.57 -30.98 -15.28
C LYS A 99 14.51 -30.82 -16.79
N GLY A 100 13.33 -30.55 -17.35
CA GLY A 100 13.17 -30.43 -18.80
C GLY A 100 13.98 -29.27 -19.40
N SER A 101 13.96 -28.09 -18.76
CA SER A 101 14.72 -26.94 -19.25
C SER A 101 16.23 -27.09 -19.06
N PHE A 102 16.66 -27.80 -18.02
CA PHE A 102 18.06 -28.11 -17.79
C PHE A 102 18.61 -29.10 -18.83
N GLU A 103 17.88 -30.18 -19.12
CA GLU A 103 18.24 -31.18 -20.14
C GLU A 103 18.34 -30.56 -21.55
N GLU A 104 17.51 -29.56 -21.84
CA GLU A 104 17.57 -28.78 -23.10
C GLU A 104 18.70 -27.73 -23.13
N GLY A 105 19.44 -27.55 -22.03
CA GLY A 105 20.49 -26.53 -21.91
C GLY A 105 19.97 -25.10 -21.79
N ASN A 106 18.73 -24.92 -21.33
CA ASN A 106 18.05 -23.63 -21.20
C ASN A 106 18.03 -23.07 -19.77
N LEU A 107 18.72 -23.71 -18.82
CA LEU A 107 18.67 -23.35 -17.41
C LEU A 107 20.05 -23.47 -16.74
N LEU A 108 20.49 -22.40 -16.08
CA LEU A 108 21.61 -22.40 -15.14
C LEU A 108 21.06 -22.31 -13.72
N MET A 109 21.69 -23.02 -12.79
CA MET A 109 21.16 -23.17 -11.43
C MET A 109 22.24 -23.07 -10.37
N THR A 110 21.91 -22.36 -9.29
CA THR A 110 22.69 -22.32 -8.06
C THR A 110 21.74 -22.43 -6.87
N THR A 111 22.24 -22.83 -5.71
CA THR A 111 21.47 -22.93 -4.47
C THR A 111 22.22 -22.24 -3.33
N GLY A 112 21.49 -21.58 -2.44
CA GLY A 112 22.05 -20.75 -1.37
C GLY A 112 21.60 -21.22 0.00
N THR A 113 22.55 -21.34 0.93
CA THR A 113 22.27 -21.59 2.33
C THR A 113 21.89 -20.30 3.05
N GLY A 114 21.03 -20.44 4.07
CA GLY A 114 20.71 -19.37 4.99
C GLY A 114 21.79 -19.18 6.06
N LYS A 115 21.46 -18.42 7.10
CA LYS A 115 22.32 -18.27 8.27
C LYS A 115 22.27 -19.53 9.14
N MET A 116 23.42 -20.19 9.31
CA MET A 116 23.61 -21.36 10.18
C MET A 116 24.58 -21.04 11.32
N SER A 117 24.48 -21.78 12.43
CA SER A 117 25.47 -21.70 13.50
C SER A 117 26.70 -22.54 13.14
N PRO A 118 27.89 -22.25 13.71
CA PRO A 118 29.10 -23.02 13.43
C PRO A 118 28.97 -24.52 13.72
N GLU A 119 28.15 -24.89 14.71
CA GLU A 119 27.87 -26.30 15.04
C GLU A 119 27.09 -26.98 13.92
N VAL A 120 26.09 -26.30 13.37
CA VAL A 120 25.27 -26.81 12.24
C VAL A 120 26.08 -26.85 10.96
N GLU A 121 26.94 -25.86 10.69
CA GLU A 121 27.87 -25.89 9.56
C GLU A 121 28.78 -27.12 9.61
N ALA A 122 29.33 -27.42 10.79
CA ALA A 122 30.21 -28.57 10.99
C ALA A 122 29.46 -29.91 10.89
N GLU A 123 28.22 -29.97 11.38
CA GLU A 123 27.37 -31.18 11.31
C GLU A 123 26.92 -31.48 9.87
N LEU A 124 26.50 -30.45 9.13
CA LEU A 124 26.01 -30.59 7.76
C LEU A 124 27.15 -30.61 6.73
N GLY A 125 28.33 -30.07 7.04
CA GLY A 125 29.38 -29.86 6.05
C GLY A 125 29.00 -28.82 4.98
N LEU A 126 28.01 -27.97 5.28
CA LEU A 126 27.58 -26.83 4.48
C LEU A 126 28.07 -25.54 5.10
N VAL A 127 28.37 -24.56 4.26
CA VAL A 127 28.86 -23.24 4.66
C VAL A 127 27.66 -22.31 4.75
N SER A 128 27.54 -21.57 5.83
CA SER A 128 26.52 -20.56 6.08
C SER A 128 26.63 -19.42 5.07
N GLN A 129 25.48 -18.91 4.62
CA GLN A 129 25.38 -17.77 3.72
C GLN A 129 26.25 -17.91 2.46
N HIS A 130 26.23 -19.10 1.85
CA HIS A 130 27.08 -19.45 0.71
C HIS A 130 26.27 -20.02 -0.46
N ASN A 131 26.74 -19.74 -1.68
CA ASN A 131 26.11 -20.22 -2.92
C ASN A 131 26.90 -21.39 -3.51
N TYR A 132 26.16 -22.43 -3.89
CA TYR A 132 26.66 -23.64 -4.51
C TYR A 132 26.13 -23.76 -5.94
N ALA A 133 26.93 -24.33 -6.85
CA ALA A 133 26.49 -24.58 -8.22
C ALA A 133 25.76 -25.92 -8.32
N ILE A 134 24.66 -25.98 -9.07
CA ILE A 134 24.01 -27.24 -9.42
C ILE A 134 24.49 -27.64 -10.82
N LEU A 135 25.14 -28.80 -10.91
CA LEU A 135 25.85 -29.24 -12.11
C LEU A 135 25.10 -30.30 -12.91
N ASP A 136 24.20 -31.06 -12.28
CA ASP A 136 23.46 -32.15 -12.92
C ASP A 136 22.17 -32.45 -12.14
N LEU A 137 21.16 -32.96 -12.84
CA LEU A 137 19.86 -33.39 -12.30
C LEU A 137 19.61 -34.84 -12.75
N ARG A 138 19.39 -35.76 -11.82
CA ARG A 138 19.12 -37.17 -12.15
C ARG A 138 17.94 -37.72 -11.40
N GLU A 139 17.30 -38.71 -12.00
CA GLU A 139 16.27 -39.50 -11.34
C GLU A 139 16.78 -40.92 -11.21
N GLU A 140 17.05 -41.36 -9.98
CA GLU A 140 17.58 -42.68 -9.68
C GLU A 140 16.69 -43.39 -8.66
N ASN A 141 16.22 -44.60 -8.98
CA ASN A 141 15.35 -45.41 -8.11
C ASN A 141 14.07 -44.67 -7.64
N GLY A 142 13.51 -43.80 -8.49
CA GLY A 142 12.35 -42.98 -8.15
C GLY A 142 12.66 -41.82 -7.19
N ARG A 143 13.94 -41.48 -6.99
CA ARG A 143 14.39 -40.32 -6.21
C ARG A 143 14.96 -39.26 -7.14
N GLU A 144 14.58 -38.02 -6.89
CA GLU A 144 15.06 -36.82 -7.57
C GLU A 144 16.37 -36.38 -6.92
N MET A 145 17.47 -36.41 -7.68
CA MET A 145 18.83 -36.20 -7.21
C MET A 145 19.44 -34.95 -7.87
N VAL A 146 20.09 -34.11 -7.07
CA VAL A 146 20.80 -32.90 -7.50
C VAL A 146 22.31 -33.06 -7.27
N LEU A 147 23.13 -32.75 -8.26
CA LEU A 147 24.59 -32.72 -8.14
C LEU A 147 25.03 -31.30 -7.80
N ILE A 148 25.55 -31.12 -6.59
CA ILE A 148 25.90 -29.81 -6.03
C ILE A 148 27.42 -29.70 -5.93
N LYS A 149 27.97 -28.53 -6.30
CA LYS A 149 29.39 -28.20 -6.17
C LYS A 149 29.60 -26.99 -5.28
N ASN A 150 30.43 -27.18 -4.25
CA ASN A 150 30.98 -26.10 -3.45
C ASN A 150 32.20 -25.47 -4.17
N PRO A 151 32.18 -24.18 -4.53
CA PRO A 151 33.32 -23.51 -5.16
C PRO A 151 34.52 -23.31 -4.22
N TRP A 152 34.35 -23.37 -2.90
CA TRP A 152 35.41 -23.16 -1.90
C TRP A 152 36.15 -24.45 -1.51
N CYS A 153 35.45 -25.59 -1.45
CA CYS A 153 35.99 -26.85 -0.93
C CYS A 153 36.71 -27.72 -1.98
N GLU A 154 37.80 -28.37 -1.54
CA GLU A 154 38.55 -29.37 -2.31
C GLU A 154 38.12 -30.82 -1.98
N GLU A 155 37.48 -31.03 -0.83
CA GLU A 155 37.05 -32.35 -0.39
C GLU A 155 35.52 -32.51 -0.45
N THR A 156 35.05 -33.72 -0.76
CA THR A 156 33.63 -34.06 -0.77
C THR A 156 33.17 -34.33 0.67
N LEU A 157 32.49 -33.38 1.30
CA LEU A 157 32.17 -33.40 2.74
C LEU A 157 30.74 -33.85 3.09
N TRP A 158 29.87 -34.10 2.11
CA TRP A 158 28.46 -34.44 2.38
C TRP A 158 28.24 -35.95 2.52
N ASP A 159 27.60 -36.36 3.61
CA ASP A 159 27.09 -37.71 3.85
C ASP A 159 25.56 -37.68 3.74
N SER A 160 24.98 -38.26 2.69
CA SER A 160 23.53 -38.51 2.67
C SER A 160 23.27 -39.81 3.42
N GLU A 161 22.93 -39.74 4.70
CA GLU A 161 22.41 -40.91 5.42
C GLU A 161 21.01 -41.24 4.90
N ASP A 162 20.91 -42.18 3.96
CA ASP A 162 19.69 -43.00 3.79
C ASP A 162 19.93 -44.33 3.05
N LEU A 163 21.00 -45.03 3.43
CA LEU A 163 21.15 -46.48 3.20
C LEU A 163 21.61 -47.15 4.48
N ALA A 164 20.67 -47.48 5.36
CA ALA A 164 20.93 -48.37 6.49
C ALA A 164 21.38 -49.74 5.98
N SER A 165 22.69 -50.01 5.97
CA SER A 165 23.20 -51.36 5.79
C SER A 165 23.05 -52.13 7.10
N LYS A 166 22.10 -53.06 7.16
CA LYS A 166 22.06 -54.10 8.21
C LYS A 166 23.32 -54.95 8.08
N ASP A 167 23.98 -55.23 9.21
CA ASP A 167 25.01 -56.25 9.24
C ASP A 167 24.38 -57.65 9.06
N LYS A 168 25.21 -58.67 8.81
CA LYS A 168 24.76 -60.05 8.56
C LYS A 168 23.98 -60.68 9.74
N ASN A 169 23.88 -59.98 10.87
CA ASN A 169 23.20 -60.44 12.08
C ASN A 169 21.99 -59.54 12.47
N GLY A 170 21.64 -58.53 11.66
CA GLY A 170 20.39 -57.77 11.81
C GLY A 170 20.35 -56.71 12.91
N ASN A 171 21.50 -56.30 13.47
CA ASN A 171 21.54 -55.29 14.53
C ASN A 171 21.90 -53.89 14.01
N PHE A 172 21.22 -52.88 14.56
CA PHE A 172 21.55 -51.47 14.33
C PHE A 172 22.76 -51.06 15.17
N THR A 173 23.82 -50.56 14.53
CA THR A 173 24.96 -49.95 15.23
C THR A 173 25.03 -48.46 14.89
N PRO A 174 25.03 -47.53 15.87
CA PRO A 174 25.37 -46.14 15.63
C PRO A 174 26.89 -46.06 15.45
N LYS A 175 27.35 -45.57 14.30
CA LYS A 175 28.77 -45.22 14.09
C LYS A 175 28.94 -43.69 14.12
N PRO A 176 30.11 -43.19 14.54
CA PRO A 176 30.42 -41.76 14.47
C PRO A 176 30.33 -41.28 13.01
N ARG A 177 29.43 -40.31 12.80
CA ARG A 177 29.09 -39.70 11.51
C ARG A 177 30.18 -38.71 11.09
N ALA A 178 31.08 -39.19 10.24
CA ALA A 178 31.91 -38.47 9.28
C ALA A 178 32.93 -39.47 8.74
N ARG A 179 32.52 -40.28 7.75
CA ARG A 179 33.47 -40.98 6.88
C ARG A 179 33.11 -40.67 5.42
N PRO A 180 34.09 -40.37 4.56
CA PRO A 180 33.83 -40.07 3.16
C PRO A 180 33.17 -41.27 2.46
N LEU A 181 32.04 -41.03 1.77
CA LEU A 181 31.37 -42.05 0.98
C LEU A 181 32.16 -42.32 -0.31
N SER A 182 33.10 -43.25 -0.25
CA SER A 182 33.46 -44.05 -1.43
C SER A 182 32.42 -45.16 -1.57
N LYS A 183 31.39 -44.97 -2.41
CA LYS A 183 30.64 -45.99 -3.20
C LYS A 183 29.22 -45.53 -3.53
N LEU A 184 29.11 -44.62 -4.48
CA LEU A 184 28.22 -44.81 -5.63
C LEU A 184 29.16 -45.05 -6.82
N PRO A 185 29.02 -46.13 -7.61
CA PRO A 185 29.81 -46.27 -8.81
C PRO A 185 29.36 -45.16 -9.79
N PRO A 186 30.24 -44.25 -10.23
CA PRO A 186 29.87 -43.31 -11.27
C PRO A 186 29.58 -44.12 -12.54
N ALA A 187 28.39 -43.96 -13.09
CA ALA A 187 28.20 -44.16 -14.51
C ALA A 187 29.03 -43.07 -15.24
N GLY A 188 30.33 -43.34 -15.40
CA GLY A 188 31.29 -42.51 -16.13
C GLY A 188 31.74 -41.23 -15.42
N ASN A 189 33.07 -41.06 -15.36
CA ASN A 189 33.85 -39.85 -15.06
C ASN A 189 34.05 -39.46 -13.58
N HIS A 190 35.29 -39.06 -13.28
CA HIS A 190 35.73 -38.45 -12.04
C HIS A 190 34.84 -37.26 -11.68
N VAL A 191 34.12 -37.34 -10.56
CA VAL A 191 33.37 -36.21 -10.02
C VAL A 191 34.38 -35.17 -9.53
N ALA A 192 34.18 -33.90 -9.92
CA ALA A 192 35.11 -32.83 -9.56
C ALA A 192 35.21 -32.65 -8.03
N PRO A 193 36.38 -32.25 -7.50
CA PRO A 193 36.56 -31.91 -6.08
C PRO A 193 35.45 -30.97 -5.56
N GLY A 194 35.00 -31.18 -4.32
CA GLY A 194 33.93 -30.38 -3.69
C GLY A 194 32.53 -30.61 -4.25
N THR A 195 32.31 -31.69 -5.02
CA THR A 195 31.02 -32.00 -5.66
C THR A 195 30.38 -33.25 -5.03
N PHE A 196 29.07 -33.22 -4.78
CA PHE A 196 28.31 -34.29 -4.12
C PHE A 196 26.87 -34.37 -4.61
N TRP A 197 26.28 -35.56 -4.53
CA TRP A 197 24.86 -35.79 -4.79
C TRP A 197 24.03 -35.61 -3.53
N MET A 198 22.80 -35.14 -3.70
CA MET A 198 21.83 -34.87 -2.65
C MET A 198 20.43 -35.12 -3.19
N THR A 199 19.49 -35.55 -2.36
CA THR A 199 18.09 -35.66 -2.80
C THR A 199 17.46 -34.26 -2.89
N LEU A 200 16.48 -34.07 -3.78
CA LEU A 200 15.77 -32.78 -3.85
C LEU A 200 15.13 -32.44 -2.50
N ASN A 201 14.61 -33.43 -1.78
CA ASN A 201 14.03 -33.23 -0.46
C ASN A 201 15.08 -32.70 0.54
N ASP A 202 16.27 -33.28 0.59
CA ASP A 202 17.34 -32.77 1.46
C ASP A 202 17.75 -31.35 1.09
N MET A 203 17.73 -31.01 -0.20
CA MET A 203 17.97 -29.63 -0.64
C MET A 203 16.95 -28.66 -0.05
N PHE A 204 15.66 -29.02 -0.04
CA PHE A 204 14.61 -28.22 0.58
C PHE A 204 14.77 -28.07 2.11
N HIS A 205 15.38 -29.05 2.78
CA HIS A 205 15.61 -29.00 4.22
C HIS A 205 16.82 -28.13 4.60
N ASN A 206 17.88 -28.15 3.77
CA ASN A 206 19.17 -27.58 4.12
C ASN A 206 19.49 -26.23 3.44
N PHE A 207 18.77 -25.89 2.36
CA PHE A 207 18.98 -24.65 1.60
C PHE A 207 17.76 -23.74 1.71
N GLU A 208 17.99 -22.43 1.56
CA GLU A 208 16.93 -21.43 1.65
C GLU A 208 16.42 -21.01 0.27
N PHE A 209 17.34 -20.88 -0.68
CA PHE A 209 17.03 -20.40 -2.02
C PHE A 209 17.58 -21.33 -3.07
N ILE A 210 16.84 -21.47 -4.17
CA ILE A 210 17.39 -21.89 -5.45
C ILE A 210 17.23 -20.75 -6.44
N TYR A 211 18.33 -20.44 -7.13
CA TYR A 211 18.40 -19.40 -8.13
C TYR A 211 18.42 -20.03 -9.50
N LEU A 212 17.52 -19.58 -10.36
CA LEU A 212 17.28 -20.11 -11.69
C LEU A 212 17.52 -18.99 -12.70
N ASN A 213 18.53 -19.15 -13.54
CA ASN A 213 18.77 -18.25 -14.67
C ASN A 213 18.33 -18.96 -15.94
N TRP A 214 17.32 -18.41 -16.61
CA TRP A 214 16.65 -19.02 -17.76
C TRP A 214 17.15 -18.42 -19.08
N ASN A 215 17.41 -19.27 -20.06
CA ASN A 215 17.83 -18.82 -21.38
C ASN A 215 16.73 -17.99 -22.06
N PRO A 216 16.97 -16.69 -22.37
CA PRO A 216 15.96 -15.84 -22.98
C PRO A 216 15.58 -16.30 -24.40
N ALA A 217 16.42 -17.12 -25.05
CA ALA A 217 16.14 -17.68 -26.37
C ALA A 217 14.94 -18.65 -26.39
N MET A 218 14.44 -19.08 -25.23
CA MET A 218 13.17 -19.80 -25.12
C MET A 218 11.97 -18.96 -25.58
N PHE A 219 12.09 -17.63 -25.58
CA PHE A 219 11.04 -16.71 -26.00
C PHE A 219 11.33 -16.14 -27.38
N ARG A 220 10.28 -16.01 -28.20
CA ARG A 220 10.38 -15.45 -29.56
C ARG A 220 10.29 -13.93 -29.56
N TYR A 221 9.53 -13.38 -28.63
CA TYR A 221 9.27 -11.96 -28.53
C TYR A 221 9.72 -11.41 -27.19
N ARG A 222 10.40 -10.27 -27.24
CA ARG A 222 10.84 -9.47 -26.10
C ARG A 222 10.54 -8.01 -26.39
N GLN A 223 10.06 -7.29 -25.39
CA GLN A 223 9.96 -5.84 -25.44
C GLN A 223 10.37 -5.24 -24.10
N ASP A 224 11.21 -4.20 -24.17
CA ASP A 224 11.74 -3.51 -23.00
C ASP A 224 11.17 -2.09 -22.91
N ILE A 225 10.89 -1.63 -21.69
CA ILE A 225 10.61 -0.22 -21.39
C ILE A 225 11.55 0.23 -20.28
N HIS A 226 12.28 1.31 -20.54
CA HIS A 226 13.08 2.01 -19.54
C HIS A 226 12.30 3.21 -19.02
N PHE A 227 12.27 3.41 -17.71
CA PHE A 227 11.54 4.52 -17.11
C PHE A 227 12.22 4.99 -15.83
N GLN A 228 11.85 6.19 -15.41
CA GLN A 228 12.28 6.78 -14.15
C GLN A 228 11.07 6.91 -13.23
N TRP A 229 11.30 6.82 -11.92
CA TRP A 229 10.25 6.93 -10.93
C TRP A 229 10.75 7.75 -9.73
N ASP A 230 10.06 8.88 -9.50
CA ASP A 230 10.32 9.75 -8.37
C ASP A 230 9.70 9.18 -7.09
N MET A 231 10.54 8.62 -6.22
CA MET A 231 10.12 8.03 -4.95
C MET A 231 9.70 9.06 -3.90
N ALA A 232 10.01 10.35 -4.08
CA ALA A 232 9.46 11.41 -3.23
C ALA A 232 7.97 11.64 -3.53
N THR A 233 7.53 11.34 -4.76
CA THR A 233 6.12 11.40 -5.16
C THR A 233 5.39 10.07 -5.03
N ALA A 234 6.13 8.96 -4.91
CA ALA A 234 5.59 7.64 -4.62
C ALA A 234 4.80 7.68 -3.30
N SER A 235 3.62 7.08 -3.30
CA SER A 235 2.60 7.31 -2.27
C SER A 235 2.86 6.47 -1.01
N ARG A 236 4.05 6.65 -0.41
CA ARG A 236 4.56 5.91 0.77
C ARG A 236 3.62 5.95 1.97
N ALA A 237 2.76 6.97 2.05
CA ALA A 237 1.89 7.21 3.19
C ALA A 237 0.42 6.80 2.99
N THR A 238 -0.02 6.45 1.76
CA THR A 238 -1.47 6.41 1.46
C THR A 238 -1.97 5.09 0.85
N ASN A 239 -1.12 4.05 0.77
CA ASN A 239 -1.48 2.70 0.28
C ASN A 239 -2.19 2.71 -1.10
N THR A 240 -1.82 3.63 -1.99
CA THR A 240 -2.39 3.73 -3.34
C THR A 240 -1.36 3.39 -4.41
N LEU A 241 -1.83 2.74 -5.47
CA LEU A 241 -1.05 2.45 -6.67
C LEU A 241 -1.21 3.53 -7.76
N ALA A 242 -2.02 4.56 -7.52
CA ALA A 242 -2.43 5.52 -8.55
C ALA A 242 -1.25 6.23 -9.23
N ARG A 243 -0.19 6.51 -8.45
CA ARG A 243 1.02 7.23 -8.91
C ARG A 243 2.17 6.31 -9.25
N ASN A 244 2.02 5.01 -9.02
CA ASN A 244 3.04 4.05 -9.38
C ASN A 244 3.14 3.97 -10.92
N PRO A 245 4.31 3.63 -11.48
CA PRO A 245 4.45 3.32 -12.89
C PRO A 245 3.55 2.15 -13.28
N GLN A 246 2.69 2.38 -14.29
CA GLN A 246 1.76 1.37 -14.79
C GLN A 246 1.91 1.22 -16.29
N PHE A 247 1.85 -0.02 -16.76
CA PHE A 247 2.04 -0.40 -18.15
C PHE A 247 0.88 -1.27 -18.62
N SER A 248 0.32 -0.95 -19.78
CA SER A 248 -0.64 -1.81 -20.45
C SER A 248 0.13 -2.90 -21.22
N LEU A 249 -0.29 -4.15 -21.07
CA LEU A 249 0.29 -5.33 -21.68
C LEU A 249 -0.76 -6.08 -22.49
N THR A 250 -0.47 -6.38 -23.76
CA THR A 250 -1.29 -7.25 -24.60
C THR A 250 -0.43 -8.33 -25.24
N VAL A 251 -0.98 -9.54 -25.36
CA VAL A 251 -0.36 -10.67 -26.05
C VAL A 251 -1.36 -11.25 -27.03
N GLU A 252 -1.00 -11.38 -28.31
CA GLU A 252 -1.98 -11.64 -29.38
C GLU A 252 -2.72 -12.98 -29.25
N ASN A 253 -2.04 -14.08 -28.93
CA ASN A 253 -2.66 -15.42 -28.86
C ASN A 253 -2.66 -16.05 -27.46
N GLY A 254 -2.32 -15.24 -26.45
CA GLY A 254 -2.12 -15.71 -25.08
C GLY A 254 -0.82 -16.51 -24.90
N GLY A 255 -0.77 -17.39 -23.91
CA GLY A 255 0.43 -18.16 -23.57
C GLY A 255 1.21 -17.66 -22.34
N PRO A 256 2.37 -18.26 -22.05
CA PRO A 256 3.21 -17.86 -20.91
C PRO A 256 3.83 -16.49 -21.16
N VAL A 257 3.73 -15.60 -20.18
CA VAL A 257 4.31 -14.25 -20.24
C VAL A 257 5.14 -14.01 -18.99
N TRP A 258 6.36 -13.54 -19.20
CA TRP A 258 7.33 -13.29 -18.14
C TRP A 258 7.67 -11.80 -18.11
N LEU A 259 7.59 -11.19 -16.93
CA LEU A 259 7.81 -9.78 -16.69
C LEU A 259 8.97 -9.63 -15.72
N LEU A 260 10.09 -9.14 -16.23
CA LEU A 260 11.30 -8.91 -15.45
C LEU A 260 11.45 -7.41 -15.19
N LEU A 261 11.37 -7.01 -13.93
CA LEU A 261 11.71 -5.66 -13.50
C LEU A 261 13.17 -5.64 -13.03
N CYS A 262 13.94 -4.69 -13.53
CA CYS A 262 15.34 -4.45 -13.16
C CYS A 262 15.48 -3.02 -12.65
N ARG A 263 15.82 -2.85 -11.37
CA ARG A 263 16.35 -1.59 -10.82
C ARG A 263 17.74 -1.34 -11.42
N HIS A 264 18.04 -0.08 -11.71
CA HIS A 264 19.33 0.31 -12.27
C HIS A 264 20.36 0.55 -11.19
N LEU A 265 21.62 0.18 -11.44
CA LEU A 265 22.75 0.63 -10.64
C LEU A 265 22.93 2.12 -10.89
N THR A 266 22.84 2.91 -9.81
CA THR A 266 23.32 4.28 -9.75
C THR A 266 24.63 4.27 -8.97
N MET A 267 25.75 4.55 -9.63
CA MET A 267 26.98 4.80 -8.90
C MET A 267 26.79 6.08 -8.09
N ASP A 268 26.73 5.97 -6.77
CA ASP A 268 26.80 7.12 -5.90
C ASP A 268 28.10 7.87 -6.17
N ALA A 269 28.01 9.21 -6.24
CA ALA A 269 29.15 10.12 -6.32
C ALA A 269 30.11 10.04 -5.10
N ARG A 270 29.91 9.08 -4.19
CA ARG A 270 30.78 8.80 -3.03
C ARG A 270 32.04 8.01 -3.41
N CYS A 271 32.12 7.45 -4.62
CA CYS A 271 33.31 6.79 -5.13
C CYS A 271 34.20 7.68 -6.02
N THR A 272 34.09 9.02 -5.93
CA THR A 272 35.21 9.87 -6.33
C THR A 272 36.27 9.75 -5.26
N VAL A 273 37.31 9.00 -5.58
CA VAL A 273 38.53 8.82 -4.80
C VAL A 273 38.94 10.15 -4.14
N ASP A 274 39.12 10.13 -2.82
CA ASP A 274 39.73 11.22 -2.06
C ASP A 274 41.14 11.53 -2.60
N GLU A 275 41.25 12.36 -3.62
CA GLU A 275 42.54 12.89 -4.10
C GLU A 275 43.06 14.06 -3.24
N GLU A 276 42.36 14.45 -2.17
CA GLU A 276 42.74 15.58 -1.30
C GLU A 276 43.32 15.20 0.08
N ALA A 277 43.73 13.96 0.29
CA ALA A 277 44.26 13.50 1.59
C ALA A 277 45.75 13.85 1.87
N ASP A 278 46.38 14.79 1.14
CA ASP A 278 47.80 15.13 1.32
C ASP A 278 48.07 16.63 1.57
N LYS A 279 47.38 17.22 2.55
CA LYS A 279 47.84 18.47 3.20
C LYS A 279 47.78 18.35 4.73
N PRO A 280 48.87 18.70 5.45
CA PRO A 280 48.88 18.65 6.91
C PRO A 280 48.18 19.89 7.48
N THR A 281 46.91 19.76 7.87
CA THR A 281 46.20 20.83 8.59
C THR A 281 46.43 20.73 10.10
N LYS A 282 46.87 21.87 10.65
CA LYS A 282 47.12 22.14 12.08
C LYS A 282 45.92 21.77 12.96
N LYS A 283 46.25 21.18 14.12
CA LYS A 283 45.37 21.02 15.29
C LYS A 283 44.59 22.29 15.59
N LEU A 284 43.27 22.20 15.60
CA LEU A 284 42.37 23.07 16.35
C LEU A 284 41.36 22.21 17.13
N SER A 285 40.87 22.78 18.21
CA SER A 285 40.36 22.19 19.45
C SER A 285 39.07 21.37 19.38
N ASP A 286 38.94 20.50 20.38
CA ASP A 286 37.75 19.77 20.83
C ASP A 286 36.50 20.67 20.86
N ASP A 287 35.44 20.25 20.16
CA ASP A 287 34.01 20.35 20.55
C ASP A 287 33.10 19.85 19.40
N SER A 288 33.17 18.54 19.07
CA SER A 288 32.16 17.89 18.19
C SER A 288 32.19 16.36 18.24
N LYS A 289 32.39 15.75 19.43
CA LYS A 289 32.53 14.29 19.58
C LYS A 289 31.21 13.49 19.63
N GLU A 290 30.06 14.14 19.70
CA GLU A 290 28.77 13.41 19.83
C GLU A 290 28.05 13.11 18.50
N ALA A 291 28.33 13.85 17.42
CA ALA A 291 27.75 13.57 16.10
C ALA A 291 28.48 12.43 15.35
N SER A 292 29.80 12.33 15.52
CA SER A 292 30.65 11.32 14.85
C SER A 292 30.49 9.90 15.45
N ALA A 293 30.19 9.80 16.75
CA ALA A 293 29.96 8.51 17.39
C ALA A 293 28.63 7.87 16.96
N PHE A 294 27.59 8.67 16.68
CA PHE A 294 26.30 8.18 16.21
C PHE A 294 26.36 7.69 14.76
N GLU A 295 27.10 8.38 13.88
CA GLU A 295 27.34 7.92 12.50
C GLU A 295 28.23 6.67 12.44
N SER A 296 29.27 6.59 13.29
CA SER A 296 30.11 5.39 13.40
C SER A 296 29.30 4.19 13.91
N LEU A 297 28.38 4.39 14.84
CA LEU A 297 27.50 3.34 15.36
C LEU A 297 26.48 2.89 14.30
N ILE A 298 25.96 3.80 13.47
CA ILE A 298 25.10 3.45 12.33
C ILE A 298 25.89 2.63 11.31
N SER A 299 27.15 2.97 11.03
CA SER A 299 28.01 2.20 10.13
C SER A 299 28.39 0.82 10.67
N GLU A 300 28.63 0.68 11.99
CA GLU A 300 28.90 -0.63 12.63
C GLU A 300 27.63 -1.49 12.78
N VAL A 301 26.46 -0.88 12.97
CA VAL A 301 25.17 -1.58 12.98
C VAL A 301 24.76 -2.01 11.56
N ALA A 302 25.05 -1.21 10.55
CA ALA A 302 24.85 -1.54 9.13
C ALA A 302 25.87 -2.57 8.59
N ALA A 303 27.00 -2.76 9.27
CA ALA A 303 27.97 -3.80 8.95
C ALA A 303 27.70 -5.13 9.69
N SER A 304 27.02 -5.08 10.85
CA SER A 304 26.71 -6.28 11.66
C SER A 304 25.36 -6.93 11.33
N THR A 305 24.47 -6.18 10.68
CA THR A 305 23.39 -6.74 9.87
C THR A 305 23.86 -6.68 8.42
N GLY A 306 23.83 -7.78 7.66
CA GLY A 306 24.26 -7.77 6.25
C GLY A 306 23.35 -6.87 5.42
N SER A 307 23.55 -5.56 5.49
CA SER A 307 22.77 -4.56 4.78
C SER A 307 22.94 -4.80 3.29
N SER A 308 21.84 -5.13 2.64
CA SER A 308 21.77 -5.16 1.19
C SER A 308 22.25 -3.80 0.68
N GLU A 309 23.13 -3.79 -0.31
CA GLU A 309 23.60 -2.58 -1.04
C GLU A 309 22.44 -1.73 -1.61
N TYR A 310 21.22 -2.28 -1.57
CA TYR A 310 19.98 -1.67 -1.98
C TYR A 310 19.06 -1.50 -0.77
N ASP A 311 18.86 -0.25 -0.35
CA ASP A 311 17.75 0.09 0.53
C ASP A 311 16.43 -0.09 -0.24
N GLY A 312 15.49 -0.78 0.40
CA GLY A 312 14.11 -0.99 -0.06
C GLY A 312 13.89 -2.17 -1.01
N HIS A 313 12.63 -2.49 -1.23
CA HIS A 313 12.17 -3.66 -1.95
C HIS A 313 11.33 -3.27 -3.15
N ILE A 314 11.36 -4.10 -4.20
CA ILE A 314 10.56 -3.92 -5.42
C ILE A 314 9.66 -5.12 -5.66
N ASN A 315 8.53 -4.88 -6.32
CA ASN A 315 7.64 -5.94 -6.78
C ASN A 315 6.91 -5.56 -8.08
N LEU A 316 6.11 -6.50 -8.58
CA LEU A 316 5.20 -6.32 -9.70
C LEU A 316 3.81 -6.82 -9.33
N TYR A 317 2.79 -6.13 -9.83
CA TYR A 317 1.40 -6.55 -9.80
C TYR A 317 0.86 -6.64 -11.22
N VAL A 318 -0.03 -7.59 -11.49
CA VAL A 318 -0.75 -7.68 -12.77
C VAL A 318 -2.25 -7.70 -12.51
N PHE A 319 -3.00 -6.89 -13.24
CA PHE A 319 -4.45 -6.79 -13.15
C PHE A 319 -5.10 -7.11 -14.49
N ASP A 320 -6.18 -7.89 -14.47
CA ASP A 320 -7.07 -8.09 -15.60
C ASP A 320 -8.17 -7.02 -15.60
N ASN A 321 -7.84 -5.85 -16.14
CA ASN A 321 -8.72 -4.68 -16.11
C ASN A 321 -8.72 -3.89 -17.44
N ASP A 322 -8.44 -4.57 -18.55
CA ASP A 322 -8.41 -4.00 -19.90
C ASP A 322 -7.36 -2.88 -20.07
N GLY A 323 -6.22 -3.01 -19.39
CA GLY A 323 -5.09 -2.06 -19.49
C GLY A 323 -5.36 -0.67 -18.93
N LYS A 324 -6.35 -0.55 -18.04
CA LYS A 324 -6.77 0.73 -17.43
C LYS A 324 -5.98 1.02 -16.16
N ARG A 325 -5.93 2.29 -15.78
CA ARG A 325 -5.24 2.71 -14.54
C ARG A 325 -5.84 2.02 -13.31
N VAL A 326 -4.96 1.55 -12.44
CA VAL A 326 -5.27 0.89 -11.17
C VAL A 326 -4.93 1.83 -10.02
N TYR A 327 -5.76 1.86 -8.98
CA TYR A 327 -5.59 2.79 -7.85
C TYR A 327 -5.31 2.07 -6.53
N ASN A 328 -5.60 0.77 -6.44
CA ASN A 328 -5.40 -0.04 -5.26
C ASN A 328 -4.82 -1.42 -5.63
N GLU A 329 -4.19 -2.07 -4.66
CA GLU A 329 -3.62 -3.41 -4.83
C GLU A 329 -4.67 -4.53 -4.83
N ALA A 330 -5.87 -4.25 -4.30
CA ALA A 330 -6.93 -5.23 -4.19
C ALA A 330 -7.42 -5.70 -5.57
N GLY A 331 -7.48 -7.01 -5.77
CA GLY A 331 -7.90 -7.60 -7.05
C GLY A 331 -6.78 -7.76 -8.08
N ALA A 332 -5.51 -7.71 -7.65
CA ALA A 332 -4.41 -8.18 -8.48
C ALA A 332 -4.64 -9.65 -8.88
N MET A 333 -4.53 -9.92 -10.18
CA MET A 333 -4.60 -11.27 -10.74
C MET A 333 -3.34 -12.06 -10.37
N GLU A 334 -2.18 -11.43 -10.48
CA GLU A 334 -0.88 -11.99 -10.11
C GLU A 334 -0.10 -10.93 -9.32
N GLN A 335 0.63 -11.37 -8.30
CA GLN A 335 1.45 -10.51 -7.46
C GLN A 335 2.82 -11.15 -7.20
N GLY A 336 3.86 -10.40 -7.51
CA GLY A 336 5.24 -10.74 -7.19
C GLY A 336 5.56 -10.46 -5.73
N ARG A 337 6.61 -11.10 -5.23
CA ARG A 337 7.11 -10.82 -3.87
C ARG A 337 7.93 -9.54 -3.85
N PHE A 338 7.92 -8.88 -2.71
CA PHE A 338 8.91 -7.85 -2.41
C PHE A 338 10.27 -8.51 -2.25
N VAL A 339 11.24 -8.05 -3.04
CA VAL A 339 12.64 -8.48 -2.98
C VAL A 339 13.53 -7.25 -2.89
N ASP A 340 14.61 -7.38 -2.13
CA ASP A 340 15.70 -6.39 -1.99
C ASP A 340 16.71 -6.46 -3.15
N SER A 341 16.65 -7.51 -3.97
CA SER A 341 17.50 -7.68 -5.14
C SER A 341 17.15 -6.71 -6.28
N MET A 342 18.13 -6.43 -7.14
CA MET A 342 17.94 -5.54 -8.30
C MET A 342 16.93 -6.05 -9.33
N GLN A 343 16.70 -7.37 -9.39
CA GLN A 343 15.79 -7.98 -10.36
C GLN A 343 14.66 -8.73 -9.67
N THR A 344 13.44 -8.57 -10.17
CA THR A 344 12.29 -9.39 -9.77
C THR A 344 11.56 -9.89 -11.00
N LEU A 345 11.21 -11.18 -11.01
CA LEU A 345 10.52 -11.85 -12.09
C LEU A 345 9.11 -12.21 -11.66
N LEU A 346 8.11 -11.73 -12.40
CA LEU A 346 6.73 -12.18 -12.31
C LEU A 346 6.41 -13.00 -13.55
N ARG A 347 5.80 -14.16 -13.35
CA ARG A 347 5.35 -15.04 -14.44
C ARG A 347 3.84 -15.16 -14.37
N MET A 348 3.20 -15.12 -15.51
CA MET A 348 1.76 -15.25 -15.63
C MET A 348 1.41 -16.13 -16.83
N GLN A 349 0.23 -16.74 -16.76
CA GLN A 349 -0.32 -17.52 -17.86
C GLN A 349 -1.53 -16.77 -18.44
N THR A 350 -1.48 -16.45 -19.72
CA THR A 350 -2.59 -15.78 -20.41
C THR A 350 -3.44 -16.80 -21.18
N PRO A 351 -4.78 -16.62 -21.26
CA PRO A 351 -5.69 -17.54 -21.94
C PRO A 351 -5.38 -17.66 -23.43
N LYS A 352 -5.27 -18.89 -23.94
CA LYS A 352 -5.01 -19.15 -25.36
C LYS A 352 -6.18 -18.69 -26.25
N GLY A 353 -5.86 -18.12 -27.42
CA GLY A 353 -6.85 -17.74 -28.43
C GLY A 353 -7.63 -16.45 -28.11
N LYS A 354 -7.19 -15.70 -27.10
CA LYS A 354 -7.69 -14.35 -26.78
C LYS A 354 -6.51 -13.39 -26.70
N SER A 355 -6.77 -12.11 -26.92
CA SER A 355 -5.79 -11.03 -26.74
C SER A 355 -6.21 -10.06 -25.63
N PRO A 356 -6.38 -10.53 -24.38
CA PRO A 356 -6.76 -9.66 -23.28
C PRO A 356 -5.67 -8.62 -23.01
N ARG A 357 -6.10 -7.46 -22.51
CA ARG A 357 -5.23 -6.37 -22.13
C ARG A 357 -5.12 -6.29 -20.62
N TYR A 358 -3.91 -6.43 -20.11
CA TYR A 358 -3.59 -6.38 -18.69
C TYR A 358 -2.95 -5.05 -18.31
N THR A 359 -2.96 -4.76 -17.01
CA THR A 359 -2.18 -3.66 -16.42
C THR A 359 -1.12 -4.22 -15.51
N VAL A 360 0.14 -3.91 -15.79
CA VAL A 360 1.30 -4.22 -14.96
C VAL A 360 1.64 -2.98 -14.14
N VAL A 361 1.68 -3.12 -12.81
CA VAL A 361 2.04 -2.03 -11.90
C VAL A 361 3.33 -2.38 -11.18
N VAL A 362 4.25 -1.43 -11.13
CA VAL A 362 5.49 -1.56 -10.36
C VAL A 362 5.22 -1.09 -8.93
N GLY A 363 5.54 -1.91 -7.93
CA GLY A 363 5.44 -1.51 -6.54
C GLY A 363 6.80 -1.43 -5.87
N GLU A 364 6.82 -0.68 -4.77
CA GLU A 364 8.00 -0.47 -3.93
C GLU A 364 7.61 -0.57 -2.46
N GLN A 365 8.59 -0.92 -1.64
CA GLN A 365 8.49 -0.83 -0.20
C GLN A 365 9.82 -0.36 0.39
N ASN A 366 9.80 0.79 1.05
CA ASN A 366 10.96 1.38 1.74
C ASN A 366 12.11 1.78 0.82
N LEU A 367 11.86 2.07 -0.47
CA LEU A 367 12.90 2.66 -1.31
C LEU A 367 13.27 4.08 -0.81
N PRO A 368 14.53 4.53 -0.98
CA PRO A 368 14.91 5.90 -0.67
C PRO A 368 14.06 6.93 -1.43
N ALA A 369 13.83 8.10 -0.85
CA ALA A 369 13.03 9.17 -1.48
C ALA A 369 13.82 9.93 -2.57
N THR A 370 14.38 9.18 -3.52
CA THR A 370 15.23 9.64 -4.62
C THR A 370 14.62 9.30 -5.98
N MET A 371 15.16 9.91 -7.04
CA MET A 371 14.80 9.52 -8.39
C MET A 371 15.46 8.19 -8.74
N GLU A 372 14.65 7.14 -8.89
CA GLU A 372 15.13 5.81 -9.22
C GLU A 372 14.87 5.50 -10.69
N THR A 373 15.69 4.63 -11.27
CA THR A 373 15.57 4.25 -12.69
C THR A 373 15.46 2.74 -12.85
N PHE A 374 14.63 2.32 -13.80
CA PHE A 374 14.21 0.93 -13.94
C PHE A 374 14.11 0.50 -15.40
N SER A 375 14.07 -0.82 -15.61
CA SER A 375 13.68 -1.45 -16.86
C SER A 375 12.66 -2.54 -16.61
N LEU A 376 11.57 -2.52 -17.36
CA LEU A 376 10.60 -3.60 -17.42
C LEU A 376 10.77 -4.33 -18.75
N SER A 377 11.15 -5.60 -18.69
CA SER A 377 11.31 -6.47 -19.86
C SER A 377 10.19 -7.51 -19.87
N ALA A 378 9.39 -7.54 -20.94
CA ALA A 378 8.36 -8.53 -21.16
C ALA A 378 8.84 -9.58 -22.16
N PHE A 379 8.58 -10.86 -21.89
CA PHE A 379 8.94 -11.99 -22.75
C PHE A 379 7.71 -12.87 -22.99
N ALA A 380 7.49 -13.30 -24.24
CA ALA A 380 6.47 -14.30 -24.56
C ALA A 380 6.80 -15.09 -25.85
N LEU A 381 6.00 -16.13 -26.09
CA LEU A 381 6.09 -16.96 -27.29
C LEU A 381 5.34 -16.35 -28.50
N ASP A 382 4.38 -15.48 -28.23
CA ASP A 382 3.55 -14.77 -29.20
C ASP A 382 3.81 -13.25 -29.17
N PRO A 383 3.46 -12.49 -30.23
CA PRO A 383 3.68 -11.05 -30.26
C PRO A 383 3.13 -10.35 -29.03
N ILE A 384 4.00 -9.56 -28.40
CA ILE A 384 3.69 -8.77 -27.20
C ILE A 384 3.75 -7.30 -27.51
N LYS A 385 2.90 -6.54 -26.83
CA LYS A 385 2.96 -5.10 -26.81
C LYS A 385 2.82 -4.61 -25.38
N ILE A 386 3.83 -3.90 -24.92
CA ILE A 386 3.83 -3.16 -23.66
C ILE A 386 3.95 -1.66 -23.93
N SER A 387 3.18 -0.85 -23.22
CA SER A 387 3.22 0.61 -23.29
C SER A 387 2.78 1.21 -21.96
N HIS A 388 3.14 2.48 -21.69
CA HIS A 388 2.58 3.17 -20.52
C HIS A 388 1.05 3.18 -20.55
N VAL A 389 0.42 3.01 -19.38
CA VAL A 389 -1.04 3.20 -19.25
C VAL A 389 -1.36 4.66 -19.54
N THR A 390 -2.23 4.90 -20.52
CA THR A 390 -2.77 6.23 -20.80
C THR A 390 -3.71 6.66 -19.68
N ASN A 391 -3.67 7.93 -19.30
CA ASN A 391 -4.63 8.45 -18.34
C ASN A 391 -6.04 8.30 -18.89
N THR A 392 -6.90 7.65 -18.11
CA THR A 392 -8.32 7.46 -18.45
C THR A 392 -9.05 8.80 -18.54
N TYR A 393 -8.56 9.81 -17.80
CA TYR A 393 -9.18 11.11 -17.62
C TYR A 393 -8.31 12.22 -18.22
N SER A 394 -8.97 13.20 -18.83
CA SER A 394 -8.30 14.34 -19.50
C SER A 394 -8.04 15.51 -18.56
N CYS A 395 -8.85 15.65 -17.51
CA CYS A 395 -8.79 16.72 -16.54
C CYS A 395 -8.59 16.13 -15.13
N SER A 396 -7.74 16.78 -14.33
CA SER A 396 -7.51 16.41 -12.92
C SER A 396 -7.54 17.67 -12.07
N HIS A 397 -8.46 17.71 -11.11
CA HIS A 397 -8.56 18.77 -10.11
C HIS A 397 -8.11 18.24 -8.75
N MET A 398 -7.32 19.01 -8.03
CA MET A 398 -6.68 18.57 -6.79
C MET A 398 -6.98 19.54 -5.65
N GLU A 399 -7.49 19.01 -4.56
CA GLU A 399 -7.80 19.74 -3.34
C GLU A 399 -7.01 19.17 -2.16
N LEU A 400 -6.30 20.02 -1.45
CA LEU A 400 -5.65 19.65 -0.19
C LEU A 400 -6.58 19.99 0.96
N GLY A 401 -6.73 19.06 1.91
CA GLY A 401 -7.60 19.23 3.06
C GLY A 401 -7.04 18.62 4.33
N GLU A 402 -7.75 18.84 5.43
CA GLU A 402 -7.40 18.30 6.74
C GLU A 402 -8.67 18.02 7.55
N TRP A 403 -8.70 16.85 8.18
CA TRP A 403 -9.59 16.60 9.32
C TRP A 403 -8.90 17.08 10.59
N ASN A 404 -9.50 18.04 11.26
CA ASN A 404 -9.05 18.65 12.50
C ASN A 404 -10.16 18.59 13.57
N MET A 405 -9.92 19.21 14.72
CA MET A 405 -10.84 19.20 15.87
C MET A 405 -12.25 19.75 15.56
N TRP A 406 -12.43 20.51 14.47
CA TRP A 406 -13.69 21.19 14.13
C TRP A 406 -14.49 20.51 13.03
N ASN A 407 -13.85 19.72 12.16
CA ASN A 407 -14.47 19.18 10.94
C ASN A 407 -14.33 17.64 10.80
N ALA A 408 -13.78 16.94 11.80
CA ALA A 408 -13.69 15.48 11.81
C ALA A 408 -15.04 14.83 12.22
N GLY A 409 -15.99 14.80 11.28
CA GLY A 409 -17.38 14.41 11.52
C GLY A 409 -17.67 12.92 11.63
N GLY A 410 -16.76 12.07 11.15
CA GLY A 410 -16.93 10.61 11.13
C GLY A 410 -17.81 10.12 9.97
N SER A 411 -18.26 8.87 10.03
CA SER A 411 -18.99 8.21 8.95
C SER A 411 -20.43 8.72 8.77
N THR A 412 -21.12 8.27 7.71
CA THR A 412 -22.52 8.66 7.41
C THR A 412 -23.52 8.35 8.52
N THR A 413 -23.18 7.43 9.43
CA THR A 413 -23.99 7.09 10.62
C THR A 413 -23.63 7.97 11.83
N SER A 414 -22.54 8.72 11.77
CA SER A 414 -22.05 9.55 12.87
C SER A 414 -22.91 10.80 13.05
N PRO A 415 -23.34 11.16 14.27
CA PRO A 415 -24.13 12.37 14.57
C PRO A 415 -23.52 13.70 14.13
N SER A 416 -22.21 13.68 13.83
CA SER A 416 -21.39 14.81 13.38
C SER A 416 -21.04 14.72 11.90
N PHE A 417 -21.60 13.82 11.11
CA PHE A 417 -21.23 13.65 9.69
C PHE A 417 -21.24 14.97 8.89
N SER A 418 -22.22 15.83 9.18
CA SER A 418 -22.42 17.11 8.50
C SER A 418 -21.26 18.10 8.58
N ILE A 419 -20.37 17.98 9.58
CA ILE A 419 -19.20 18.86 9.74
C ILE A 419 -17.99 18.41 8.92
N ASN A 420 -18.05 17.24 8.27
CA ASN A 420 -16.97 16.79 7.39
C ASN A 420 -16.66 17.81 6.28
N PRO A 421 -15.43 17.83 5.75
CA PRO A 421 -15.08 18.57 4.55
C PRO A 421 -15.97 18.20 3.36
N GLN A 422 -16.50 19.20 2.66
CA GLN A 422 -17.39 19.03 1.51
C GLN A 422 -17.05 20.02 0.39
N TRP A 423 -17.27 19.59 -0.86
CA TRP A 423 -17.06 20.41 -2.05
C TRP A 423 -18.26 20.35 -2.97
N SER A 424 -18.60 21.48 -3.55
CA SER A 424 -19.58 21.63 -4.62
C SER A 424 -18.89 21.33 -5.94
N VAL A 425 -19.46 20.46 -6.75
CA VAL A 425 -18.97 20.12 -8.09
C VAL A 425 -20.05 20.42 -9.11
N GLU A 426 -19.77 21.34 -10.02
CA GLU A 426 -20.65 21.70 -11.12
C GLU A 426 -20.16 21.03 -12.41
N VAL A 427 -20.99 20.11 -12.92
CA VAL A 427 -20.77 19.35 -14.14
C VAL A 427 -21.59 20.00 -15.26
N HIS A 428 -20.92 20.43 -16.32
CA HIS A 428 -21.57 21.14 -17.44
C HIS A 428 -21.96 20.20 -18.60
N GLN A 429 -21.27 19.07 -18.75
CA GLN A 429 -21.50 18.06 -19.79
C GLN A 429 -21.40 16.66 -19.18
N PRO A 430 -22.10 15.64 -19.72
CA PRO A 430 -21.96 14.28 -19.24
C PRO A 430 -20.49 13.84 -19.26
N THR A 431 -19.96 13.42 -18.10
CA THR A 431 -18.54 13.04 -17.98
C THR A 431 -18.37 11.78 -17.14
N ALA A 432 -17.40 10.94 -17.51
CA ALA A 432 -16.86 9.96 -16.58
C ALA A 432 -16.13 10.71 -15.45
N MET A 433 -16.26 10.22 -14.22
CA MET A 433 -15.66 10.83 -13.04
C MET A 433 -15.03 9.76 -12.15
N ALA A 434 -13.86 10.05 -11.61
CA ALA A 434 -13.26 9.29 -10.52
C ALA A 434 -12.83 10.21 -9.38
N LEU A 435 -12.95 9.68 -8.16
CA LEU A 435 -12.55 10.34 -6.93
C LEU A 435 -11.51 9.47 -6.23
N LEU A 436 -10.38 10.07 -5.91
CA LEU A 436 -9.33 9.46 -5.12
C LEU A 436 -9.07 10.34 -3.88
N LEU A 437 -9.27 9.76 -2.70
CA LEU A 437 -8.98 10.38 -1.42
C LEU A 437 -7.75 9.71 -0.81
N GLU A 438 -6.67 10.46 -0.67
CA GLU A 438 -5.38 10.02 -0.13
C GLU A 438 -5.15 10.69 1.24
N CYS A 439 -5.08 9.91 2.32
CA CYS A 439 -4.75 10.40 3.65
C CYS A 439 -3.28 10.16 3.95
N TYR A 440 -2.57 11.20 4.37
CA TYR A 440 -1.15 11.12 4.75
C TYR A 440 -0.91 10.42 6.10
N THR A 441 -1.98 9.93 6.74
CA THR A 441 -1.93 9.12 7.96
C THR A 441 -2.47 7.73 7.61
N PRO A 442 -1.60 6.74 7.30
CA PRO A 442 -1.99 5.47 6.69
C PRO A 442 -2.96 4.64 7.55
N GLU A 443 -2.93 4.81 8.88
CA GLU A 443 -3.82 4.10 9.81
C GLU A 443 -5.29 4.56 9.73
N ARG A 444 -5.57 5.67 9.06
CA ARG A 444 -6.92 6.24 9.01
C ARG A 444 -7.75 5.54 7.95
N ASN A 445 -8.91 5.07 8.39
CA ASN A 445 -9.95 4.52 7.53
C ASN A 445 -10.76 5.68 6.93
N VAL A 446 -10.62 5.89 5.63
CA VAL A 446 -11.22 7.03 4.90
C VAL A 446 -12.21 6.58 3.83
N ASN A 447 -13.15 7.45 3.50
CA ASN A 447 -14.17 7.24 2.48
C ASN A 447 -14.49 8.56 1.76
N VAL A 448 -14.85 8.46 0.48
CA VAL A 448 -15.29 9.58 -0.34
C VAL A 448 -16.59 9.22 -1.07
N LYS A 449 -17.55 10.16 -1.06
CA LYS A 449 -18.84 10.01 -1.74
C LYS A 449 -19.14 11.22 -2.61
N LEU A 450 -19.76 10.98 -3.77
CA LEU A 450 -20.43 11.99 -4.58
C LEU A 450 -21.93 11.82 -4.40
N CYS A 451 -22.63 12.88 -3.99
CA CYS A 451 -24.06 12.83 -3.75
C CYS A 451 -24.81 13.94 -4.48
N TYR A 452 -26.10 13.73 -4.72
CA TYR A 452 -27.03 14.71 -5.25
C TYR A 452 -27.38 15.76 -4.17
N GLY A 453 -26.51 16.75 -4.02
CA GLY A 453 -26.66 17.81 -3.00
C GLY A 453 -27.01 19.18 -3.56
N GLY A 454 -27.21 19.32 -4.87
CA GLY A 454 -27.39 20.63 -5.52
C GLY A 454 -26.19 21.56 -5.33
N GLY A 455 -25.02 21.01 -5.01
CA GLY A 455 -23.84 21.78 -4.64
C GLY A 455 -23.92 22.49 -3.29
N LYS A 456 -24.86 22.10 -2.42
CA LYS A 456 -25.04 22.61 -1.05
C LYS A 456 -24.47 21.64 -0.02
N ARG A 457 -24.28 22.11 1.21
CA ARG A 457 -23.82 21.28 2.34
C ARG A 457 -24.84 20.19 2.61
N LEU A 458 -24.37 18.95 2.67
CA LEU A 458 -25.15 17.78 3.04
C LEU A 458 -25.07 17.56 4.53
N TYR A 459 -26.24 17.51 5.16
CA TYR A 459 -26.38 17.22 6.59
C TYR A 459 -26.65 15.74 6.85
N LEU A 460 -27.36 15.12 5.90
CA LEU A 460 -27.67 13.71 5.85
C LEU A 460 -27.43 13.23 4.42
N VAL A 461 -27.03 11.97 4.30
CA VAL A 461 -26.89 11.29 3.01
C VAL A 461 -27.76 10.04 3.05
N LYS A 462 -28.80 10.00 2.21
CA LYS A 462 -29.60 8.79 2.01
C LYS A 462 -29.00 7.99 0.86
N ASN A 463 -29.23 6.68 0.83
CA ASN A 463 -28.68 5.81 -0.23
C ASN A 463 -29.11 6.24 -1.64
N GLN A 464 -30.30 6.85 -1.78
CA GLN A 464 -30.81 7.35 -3.05
C GLN A 464 -30.07 8.60 -3.55
N ASP A 465 -29.44 9.35 -2.65
CA ASP A 465 -28.70 10.57 -3.00
C ASP A 465 -27.29 10.24 -3.49
N ILE A 466 -26.79 9.03 -3.24
CA ILE A 466 -25.41 8.65 -3.54
C ILE A 466 -25.28 8.29 -5.02
N ILE A 467 -24.43 9.04 -5.72
CA ILE A 467 -24.07 8.79 -7.12
C ILE A 467 -22.82 7.92 -7.19
N LEU A 468 -21.80 8.26 -6.41
CA LEU A 468 -20.55 7.50 -6.30
C LEU A 468 -20.23 7.23 -4.83
N ASP A 469 -19.81 6.00 -4.54
CA ASP A 469 -19.39 5.57 -3.21
C ASP A 469 -18.10 4.75 -3.31
N SER A 470 -17.07 5.13 -2.55
CA SER A 470 -15.88 4.29 -2.36
C SER A 470 -16.17 3.01 -1.58
N LYS A 471 -17.40 2.82 -1.10
CA LYS A 471 -17.94 1.67 -0.36
C LYS A 471 -17.38 1.60 1.06
N GLU A 472 -16.50 0.64 1.31
CA GLU A 472 -15.91 0.41 2.62
C GLU A 472 -14.91 1.51 2.95
N TYR A 473 -14.78 1.82 4.25
CA TYR A 473 -13.72 2.68 4.71
C TYR A 473 -12.40 1.92 4.66
N ARG A 474 -11.38 2.52 4.05
CA ARG A 474 -10.09 1.87 3.81
C ARG A 474 -8.93 2.67 4.38
N LYS A 475 -7.91 1.96 4.83
CA LYS A 475 -6.69 2.53 5.42
C LYS A 475 -5.89 3.32 4.38
N GLY A 476 -5.60 4.58 4.67
CA GLY A 476 -4.68 5.41 3.89
C GLY A 476 -5.29 5.99 2.62
N SER A 477 -6.05 5.25 1.83
CA SER A 477 -6.75 5.81 0.66
C SER A 477 -8.07 5.12 0.33
N SER A 478 -8.96 5.86 -0.33
CA SER A 478 -10.20 5.35 -0.89
C SER A 478 -10.41 5.87 -2.31
N PHE A 479 -11.02 5.04 -3.16
CA PHE A 479 -11.18 5.31 -4.58
C PHE A 479 -12.56 4.89 -5.07
N VAL A 480 -13.16 5.69 -5.94
CA VAL A 480 -14.37 5.34 -6.68
C VAL A 480 -14.34 5.89 -8.09
N GLN A 481 -14.85 5.11 -9.04
CA GLN A 481 -15.05 5.54 -10.43
C GLN A 481 -16.49 5.34 -10.87
N SER A 482 -16.97 6.23 -11.73
CA SER A 482 -18.30 6.17 -12.32
C SER A 482 -18.42 5.03 -13.32
N ARG A 483 -19.40 4.14 -13.15
CA ARG A 483 -19.73 3.09 -14.13
C ARG A 483 -20.51 3.62 -15.34
N VAL A 484 -21.25 4.70 -15.12
CA VAL A 484 -22.05 5.44 -16.11
C VAL A 484 -21.60 6.90 -16.05
N MET A 485 -21.78 7.66 -17.12
CA MET A 485 -21.44 9.09 -17.09
C MET A 485 -22.27 9.84 -16.05
N VAL A 486 -21.63 10.77 -15.36
CA VAL A 486 -22.30 11.71 -14.45
C VAL A 486 -22.94 12.79 -15.30
N GLU A 487 -24.26 12.93 -15.20
CA GLU A 487 -25.04 13.90 -15.95
C GLU A 487 -24.72 15.36 -15.55
N PRO A 488 -25.06 16.36 -16.38
CA PRO A 488 -24.92 17.76 -16.04
C PRO A 488 -25.76 18.11 -14.80
N GLY A 489 -25.13 18.80 -13.84
CA GLY A 489 -25.78 19.11 -12.57
C GLY A 489 -24.81 19.63 -11.51
N LYS A 490 -25.36 19.95 -10.35
CA LYS A 490 -24.59 20.36 -9.16
C LYS A 490 -24.62 19.25 -8.12
N TYR A 491 -23.45 18.74 -7.80
CA TYR A 491 -23.24 17.63 -6.89
C TYR A 491 -22.41 18.09 -5.69
N THR A 492 -22.42 17.27 -4.64
CA THR A 492 -21.61 17.53 -3.44
C THR A 492 -20.73 16.32 -3.16
N ILE A 493 -19.41 16.54 -3.07
CA ILE A 493 -18.45 15.56 -2.60
C ILE A 493 -18.32 15.69 -1.09
N VAL A 494 -18.27 14.56 -0.38
CA VAL A 494 -17.97 14.50 1.06
C VAL A 494 -16.79 13.57 1.28
N ALA A 495 -15.80 14.03 2.04
CA ALA A 495 -14.68 13.22 2.51
C ALA A 495 -14.81 12.96 4.01
N SER A 496 -14.80 11.70 4.43
CA SER A 496 -15.04 11.32 5.82
C SER A 496 -14.06 10.26 6.32
N THR A 497 -13.85 10.27 7.63
CA THR A 497 -13.19 9.19 8.39
C THR A 497 -14.23 8.21 8.93
N PHE A 498 -13.82 7.01 9.32
CA PHE A 498 -14.74 6.00 9.86
C PHE A 498 -15.38 6.45 11.18
N GLU A 499 -14.58 6.93 12.11
CA GLU A 499 -15.03 7.50 13.39
C GLU A 499 -14.87 9.02 13.40
N ALA A 500 -15.69 9.69 14.20
CA ALA A 500 -15.55 11.12 14.46
C ALA A 500 -14.26 11.41 15.25
N LYS A 501 -13.78 12.66 15.16
CA LYS A 501 -12.56 13.14 15.85
C LYS A 501 -11.27 12.42 15.43
N GLN A 502 -11.26 11.76 14.28
CA GLN A 502 -10.03 11.27 13.66
C GLN A 502 -9.39 12.38 12.83
N TYR A 503 -8.18 12.76 13.19
CA TYR A 503 -7.46 13.86 12.53
C TYR A 503 -6.43 13.34 11.53
N GLY A 504 -6.16 14.15 10.52
CA GLY A 504 -5.17 13.85 9.48
C GLY A 504 -5.30 14.77 8.28
N ARG A 505 -4.17 15.03 7.63
CA ARG A 505 -4.14 15.74 6.34
C ARG A 505 -4.47 14.76 5.22
N PHE A 506 -5.12 15.26 4.19
CA PHE A 506 -5.48 14.46 3.02
C PHE A 506 -5.41 15.27 1.74
N LYS A 507 -5.47 14.55 0.62
CA LYS A 507 -5.57 15.06 -0.73
C LYS A 507 -6.76 14.40 -1.41
N LEU A 508 -7.64 15.21 -1.98
CA LEU A 508 -8.75 14.78 -2.81
C LEU A 508 -8.40 15.08 -4.27
N SER A 509 -8.36 14.05 -5.11
CA SER A 509 -8.17 14.17 -6.55
C SER A 509 -9.47 13.83 -7.26
N ILE A 510 -9.91 14.72 -8.14
CA ILE A 510 -11.15 14.62 -8.91
C ILE A 510 -10.74 14.53 -10.38
N GLU A 511 -10.90 13.35 -10.97
CA GLU A 511 -10.49 13.07 -12.34
C GLU A 511 -11.72 12.97 -13.24
N THR A 512 -11.70 13.69 -14.36
CA THR A 512 -12.85 13.82 -15.29
C THR A 512 -12.41 13.92 -16.76
N ASN A 513 -13.33 13.69 -17.70
CA ASN A 513 -13.05 13.83 -19.13
C ASN A 513 -13.36 15.24 -19.67
N THR A 514 -14.18 15.99 -18.94
CA THR A 514 -14.50 17.38 -19.23
C THR A 514 -14.17 18.24 -18.02
N ASP A 515 -13.86 19.52 -18.23
CA ASP A 515 -13.62 20.45 -17.12
C ASP A 515 -14.84 20.58 -16.21
N VAL A 516 -14.59 20.62 -14.89
CA VAL A 516 -15.63 20.74 -13.85
C VAL A 516 -15.24 21.82 -12.85
N LYS A 517 -16.22 22.59 -12.38
CA LYS A 517 -15.95 23.62 -11.36
C LYS A 517 -16.11 23.04 -9.98
N VAL A 518 -15.02 23.06 -9.21
CA VAL A 518 -14.99 22.59 -7.83
C VAL A 518 -14.85 23.77 -6.88
N LYS A 519 -15.67 23.82 -5.82
CA LYS A 519 -15.62 24.85 -4.78
C LYS A 519 -15.80 24.24 -3.40
N VAL A 520 -14.95 24.60 -2.45
CA VAL A 520 -15.15 24.22 -1.04
C VAL A 520 -16.49 24.76 -0.54
N ILE A 521 -17.26 23.92 0.15
CA ILE A 521 -18.48 24.32 0.84
C ILE A 521 -18.08 24.71 2.27
N PRO A 522 -18.26 25.97 2.70
CA PRO A 522 -17.91 26.41 4.06
C PRO A 522 -18.62 25.58 5.14
N ALA A 523 -18.04 25.54 6.34
CA ALA A 523 -18.69 24.95 7.50
C ALA A 523 -19.99 25.70 7.83
N GLU A 524 -20.93 25.03 8.50
CA GLU A 524 -22.25 25.59 8.78
C GLU A 524 -22.19 26.84 9.67
N ASP A 525 -21.26 26.86 10.61
CA ASP A 525 -20.96 27.94 11.53
C ASP A 525 -19.95 28.96 10.98
N PHE A 526 -19.51 28.81 9.72
CA PHE A 526 -18.55 29.72 9.12
C PHE A 526 -19.12 31.15 9.06
N CYS A 527 -18.42 32.09 9.68
CA CYS A 527 -18.86 33.48 9.87
C CYS A 527 -20.22 33.64 10.61
N LYS A 528 -20.67 32.62 11.35
CA LYS A 528 -21.88 32.69 12.18
C LYS A 528 -21.51 32.45 13.65
N ALA A 529 -22.11 33.22 14.55
CA ALA A 529 -21.90 33.02 15.96
C ALA A 529 -22.96 32.06 16.54
N THR A 530 -22.50 31.00 17.22
CA THR A 530 -23.37 29.98 17.81
C THR A 530 -23.86 30.39 19.19
N LEU A 531 -25.18 30.58 19.32
CA LEU A 531 -25.89 30.81 20.57
C LEU A 531 -26.59 29.52 21.01
N ARG A 532 -26.18 28.93 22.14
CA ARG A 532 -26.87 27.78 22.72
C ARG A 532 -28.11 28.25 23.48
N LEU A 533 -29.23 27.58 23.22
CA LEU A 533 -30.49 27.80 23.94
C LEU A 533 -30.57 26.85 25.14
N PRO A 534 -31.45 27.11 26.13
CA PRO A 534 -31.76 26.14 27.18
C PRO A 534 -32.18 24.80 26.58
N THR A 535 -31.94 23.69 27.29
CA THR A 535 -32.37 22.36 26.85
C THR A 535 -33.90 22.28 26.82
N ALA A 536 -34.46 21.83 25.71
CA ALA A 536 -35.89 21.54 25.60
C ALA A 536 -36.17 20.16 26.20
N VAL A 537 -37.14 20.07 27.10
CA VAL A 537 -37.49 18.82 27.81
C VAL A 537 -38.96 18.51 27.58
N PHE A 538 -39.22 17.46 26.80
CA PHE A 538 -40.58 16.95 26.60
C PHE A 538 -40.91 15.95 27.71
N ARG A 539 -41.96 16.24 28.49
CA ARG A 539 -42.43 15.41 29.61
C ARG A 539 -43.85 14.93 29.37
N GLY A 540 -44.12 13.66 29.67
CA GLY A 540 -45.48 13.12 29.68
C GLY A 540 -46.21 13.34 28.35
N SER A 541 -47.36 14.03 28.39
CA SER A 541 -48.24 14.29 27.23
C SER A 541 -47.90 15.58 26.44
N VAL A 542 -46.93 16.39 26.86
CA VAL A 542 -46.58 17.67 26.19
C VAL A 542 -46.12 17.44 24.76
N THR A 543 -46.88 17.88 23.75
CA THR A 543 -46.53 17.67 22.33
C THR A 543 -45.85 18.86 21.65
N LYS A 544 -45.95 20.07 22.23
CA LYS A 544 -45.36 21.27 21.64
C LYS A 544 -44.65 22.11 22.72
N LEU A 545 -43.46 22.55 22.40
CA LEU A 545 -42.68 23.51 23.20
C LEU A 545 -42.31 24.70 22.33
N ALA A 546 -42.26 25.88 22.91
CA ALA A 546 -41.76 27.06 22.24
C ALA A 546 -40.82 27.86 23.12
N ILE A 547 -39.83 28.48 22.50
CA ILE A 547 -38.95 29.44 23.15
C ILE A 547 -39.11 30.79 22.46
N LYS A 548 -39.39 31.83 23.25
CA LYS A 548 -39.45 33.21 22.76
C LYS A 548 -38.07 33.66 22.31
N LEU A 549 -38.00 34.29 21.14
CA LEU A 549 -36.79 34.89 20.60
C LEU A 549 -37.04 36.40 20.45
N ASP A 550 -36.21 37.22 21.08
CA ASP A 550 -36.29 38.67 21.01
C ASP A 550 -35.18 39.24 20.09
N PRO A 551 -35.50 39.53 18.81
CA PRO A 551 -34.63 40.29 17.91
C PRO A 551 -34.25 41.67 18.46
N LEU A 552 -32.96 41.85 18.77
CA LEU A 552 -32.41 43.14 19.18
C LEU A 552 -31.86 43.93 17.98
N ARG A 553 -31.32 43.22 16.98
CA ARG A 553 -30.70 43.78 15.76
C ARG A 553 -31.05 42.94 14.52
N GLY A 554 -30.74 43.48 13.35
CA GLY A 554 -30.95 42.79 12.08
C GLY A 554 -29.91 41.70 11.84
N ALA A 555 -30.33 40.45 11.66
CA ALA A 555 -29.44 39.33 11.35
C ALA A 555 -30.21 38.21 10.62
N ALA A 556 -29.51 37.24 10.04
CA ALA A 556 -30.12 35.97 9.62
C ALA A 556 -29.82 34.90 10.69
N ILE A 557 -30.83 34.11 11.05
CA ILE A 557 -30.66 33.01 12.01
C ILE A 557 -30.94 31.66 11.37
N THR A 558 -30.12 30.67 11.71
CA THR A 558 -30.40 29.25 11.44
C THR A 558 -30.64 28.56 12.77
N ALA A 559 -31.82 27.98 12.96
CA ALA A 559 -32.15 27.24 14.17
C ALA A 559 -31.80 25.77 13.99
N ILE A 560 -31.10 25.18 14.97
CA ILE A 560 -30.70 23.77 15.00
C ILE A 560 -31.28 23.13 16.25
N PHE A 561 -31.95 21.99 16.10
CA PHE A 561 -32.59 21.26 17.20
C PHE A 561 -32.19 19.78 17.16
N LYS A 562 -31.41 19.34 18.14
CA LYS A 562 -30.74 18.03 18.15
C LYS A 562 -31.13 17.22 19.38
N TYR A 563 -31.38 15.93 19.20
CA TYR A 563 -31.65 15.00 20.31
C TYR A 563 -30.39 14.85 21.19
N SER A 564 -30.59 14.90 22.51
CA SER A 564 -29.53 14.80 23.50
C SER A 564 -29.56 13.46 24.23
N SER A 565 -30.68 13.16 24.91
CA SER A 565 -30.81 11.99 25.77
C SER A 565 -32.26 11.74 26.14
N SER A 566 -32.58 10.53 26.58
CA SER A 566 -33.85 10.21 27.25
C SER A 566 -33.61 9.79 28.69
N TYR A 567 -34.51 10.15 29.59
CA TYR A 567 -34.50 9.73 30.99
C TYR A 567 -35.80 8.99 31.33
N ILE A 568 -35.69 7.77 31.82
CA ILE A 568 -36.81 7.00 32.35
C ILE A 568 -36.78 7.13 33.87
N PRO A 569 -37.82 7.67 34.52
CA PRO A 569 -37.89 7.69 35.98
C PRO A 569 -37.86 6.25 36.53
N PRO A 570 -37.12 5.96 37.62
CA PRO A 570 -37.17 4.65 38.25
C PRO A 570 -38.60 4.38 38.76
N VAL A 571 -39.24 3.33 38.22
CA VAL A 571 -40.54 2.86 38.70
C VAL A 571 -40.33 2.20 40.07
N ASN A 572 -41.08 2.63 41.09
CA ASN A 572 -41.10 1.97 42.39
C ASN A 572 -41.47 0.49 42.21
N GLN A 573 -40.51 -0.40 42.45
CA GLN A 573 -40.73 -1.84 42.38
C GLN A 573 -41.64 -2.29 43.53
N SER A 574 -42.85 -2.72 43.21
CA SER A 574 -43.56 -3.75 43.97
C SER A 574 -43.87 -4.92 43.04
N SER A 575 -43.10 -6.00 43.23
CA SER A 575 -43.39 -7.42 42.90
C SER A 575 -43.96 -7.76 41.51
N THR A 576 -43.18 -8.43 40.66
CA THR A 576 -43.12 -9.91 40.54
C THR A 576 -42.12 -10.37 39.45
N SER A 577 -41.23 -11.28 39.86
CA SER A 577 -40.54 -12.38 39.16
C SER A 577 -40.44 -12.47 37.62
N ASP A 578 -39.21 -12.80 37.22
CA ASP A 578 -38.79 -13.76 36.18
C ASP A 578 -39.03 -13.42 34.72
N LEU A 579 -37.94 -12.98 34.06
CA LEU A 579 -37.43 -13.52 32.78
C LEU A 579 -35.96 -13.05 32.61
N MET A 580 -35.08 -13.95 32.21
CA MET A 580 -33.65 -13.70 32.02
C MET A 580 -33.40 -12.78 30.80
N ASP A 581 -32.68 -11.69 31.02
CA ASP A 581 -32.22 -10.75 29.99
C ASP A 581 -31.03 -11.31 29.19
N ASP A 582 -31.17 -11.24 27.87
CA ASP A 582 -30.14 -11.45 26.84
C ASP A 582 -29.39 -10.12 26.63
N PRO A 583 -28.05 -10.03 26.84
CA PRO A 583 -27.35 -8.75 26.92
C PRO A 583 -26.94 -8.14 25.56
N LEU A 584 -27.61 -8.45 24.45
CA LEU A 584 -27.17 -8.05 23.10
C LEU A 584 -28.17 -7.26 22.24
N THR A 585 -29.23 -6.72 22.82
CA THR A 585 -30.06 -5.71 22.13
C THR A 585 -30.21 -4.46 23.01
N GLU A 586 -29.31 -3.49 22.83
CA GLU A 586 -29.61 -2.11 23.21
C GLU A 586 -30.83 -1.63 22.39
N ASN A 587 -32.03 -1.85 22.92
CA ASN A 587 -33.25 -1.21 22.44
C ASN A 587 -33.11 0.30 22.68
N LEU A 588 -32.53 1.00 21.71
CA LEU A 588 -32.60 2.46 21.64
C LEU A 588 -34.07 2.87 21.78
N PRO A 589 -34.44 3.71 22.76
CA PRO A 589 -35.84 4.10 22.95
C PRO A 589 -36.38 4.69 21.64
N LEU A 590 -37.57 4.23 21.21
CA LEU A 590 -38.25 4.76 20.03
C LEU A 590 -38.38 6.28 20.21
N ARG A 591 -37.62 7.04 19.42
CA ARG A 591 -37.63 8.50 19.45
C ARG A 591 -38.87 9.01 18.73
N SER A 592 -39.49 10.06 19.29
CA SER A 592 -40.64 10.68 18.66
C SER A 592 -40.24 11.45 17.39
N PRO A 593 -40.97 11.31 16.27
CA PRO A 593 -40.79 12.17 15.10
C PRO A 593 -41.01 13.63 15.47
N MET A 594 -40.07 14.50 15.11
CA MET A 594 -40.06 15.91 15.48
C MET A 594 -40.15 16.84 14.27
N ARG A 595 -40.69 18.02 14.48
CA ARG A 595 -40.65 19.15 13.56
C ARG A 595 -40.31 20.42 14.32
N ILE A 596 -39.51 21.30 13.73
CA ILE A 596 -39.31 22.65 14.26
C ILE A 596 -39.78 23.70 13.25
N SER A 597 -40.33 24.78 13.78
CA SER A 597 -40.84 25.92 13.01
C SER A 597 -40.45 27.22 13.70
N LEU A 598 -40.03 28.22 12.93
CA LEU A 598 -39.89 29.59 13.42
C LEU A 598 -41.19 30.34 13.14
N MET A 599 -41.83 30.89 14.16
CA MET A 599 -43.15 31.52 14.09
C MET A 599 -43.10 32.98 14.56
N HIS A 600 -43.98 33.80 13.98
CA HIS A 600 -44.21 35.20 14.36
C HIS A 600 -45.68 35.36 14.77
N GLY A 601 -45.93 35.73 16.02
CA GLY A 601 -47.27 35.76 16.63
C GLY A 601 -47.69 34.46 17.32
N ARG A 602 -48.87 34.47 17.95
CA ARG A 602 -49.59 33.34 18.58
C ARG A 602 -51.03 33.27 18.04
N GLY A 603 -51.67 32.10 18.10
CA GLY A 603 -53.04 31.89 17.66
C GLY A 603 -53.28 32.13 16.16
N ASP A 604 -54.49 32.58 15.82
CA ASP A 604 -54.94 32.78 14.42
C ASP A 604 -54.12 33.81 13.62
N ALA A 605 -53.39 34.68 14.31
CA ALA A 605 -52.50 35.67 13.71
C ALA A 605 -51.06 35.16 13.50
N ALA A 606 -50.76 33.91 13.87
CA ALA A 606 -49.42 33.35 13.79
C ALA A 606 -48.99 33.07 12.35
N ARG A 607 -47.83 33.59 11.96
CA ARG A 607 -47.20 33.36 10.66
C ARG A 607 -45.96 32.50 10.80
N VAL A 608 -45.86 31.45 10.01
CA VAL A 608 -44.64 30.65 9.95
C VAL A 608 -43.60 31.33 9.06
N LEU A 609 -42.42 31.60 9.62
CA LEU A 609 -41.28 32.21 8.94
C LEU A 609 -40.36 31.17 8.30
N GLY A 610 -40.30 29.97 8.87
CA GLY A 610 -39.54 28.85 8.34
C GLY A 610 -39.88 27.54 9.05
N LYS A 611 -39.67 26.41 8.38
CA LYS A 611 -39.93 25.05 8.91
C LYS A 611 -38.77 24.12 8.57
N SER A 612 -38.55 23.11 9.40
CA SER A 612 -37.68 21.98 9.06
C SER A 612 -38.37 21.03 8.08
N TYR A 613 -37.61 20.43 7.16
CA TYR A 613 -38.08 19.40 6.21
C TYR A 613 -39.39 19.76 5.48
N ASP A 614 -39.50 21.02 5.03
CA ASP A 614 -40.71 21.55 4.35
C ASP A 614 -42.02 21.36 5.15
N GLY A 615 -41.90 21.24 6.47
CA GLY A 615 -43.02 21.08 7.39
C GLY A 615 -43.40 19.64 7.71
N GLN A 616 -42.67 18.64 7.23
CA GLN A 616 -42.86 17.23 7.61
C GLN A 616 -42.19 16.92 8.95
N PHE A 617 -42.72 15.92 9.65
CA PHE A 617 -42.09 15.37 10.86
C PHE A 617 -40.97 14.41 10.46
N SER A 618 -39.88 14.42 11.23
CA SER A 618 -38.68 13.63 10.94
C SER A 618 -38.10 13.02 12.22
N ASP A 619 -37.66 11.78 12.10
CA ASP A 619 -36.97 11.03 13.17
C ASP A 619 -35.47 11.37 13.23
N GLU A 620 -34.99 12.20 12.30
CA GLU A 620 -33.57 12.51 12.07
C GLU A 620 -33.01 13.54 13.09
N THR A 621 -33.55 13.55 14.31
CA THR A 621 -33.20 14.50 15.38
C THR A 621 -31.75 14.37 15.86
N ILE A 622 -31.09 13.22 15.66
CA ILE A 622 -29.68 12.99 16.03
C ILE A 622 -28.72 13.86 15.20
N MET A 623 -29.04 14.09 13.92
CA MET A 623 -28.25 14.93 13.02
C MET A 623 -28.59 16.42 13.15
N GLY A 624 -29.67 16.72 13.88
CA GLY A 624 -30.19 18.06 14.12
C GLY A 624 -31.19 18.50 13.05
N LEU A 625 -32.42 18.79 13.44
CA LEU A 625 -33.40 19.47 12.59
C LEU A 625 -32.98 20.92 12.38
N ARG A 626 -33.20 21.47 11.19
CA ARG A 626 -32.75 22.81 10.83
C ARG A 626 -33.86 23.68 10.23
N VAL A 627 -33.86 24.96 10.58
CA VAL A 627 -34.59 26.01 9.87
C VAL A 627 -33.57 27.03 9.40
N PHE A 628 -33.42 27.18 8.08
CA PHE A 628 -32.31 27.93 7.48
C PHE A 628 -32.61 29.42 7.30
N ASP A 629 -31.58 30.23 7.58
CA ASP A 629 -31.41 31.63 7.16
C ASP A 629 -32.66 32.51 7.22
N VAL A 630 -33.38 32.47 8.34
CA VAL A 630 -34.55 33.32 8.56
C VAL A 630 -34.10 34.73 8.93
N PRO A 631 -34.46 35.77 8.15
CA PRO A 631 -34.12 37.14 8.47
C PRO A 631 -34.92 37.64 9.67
N ILE A 632 -34.23 38.23 10.63
CA ILE A 632 -34.79 38.82 11.83
C ILE A 632 -34.37 40.28 11.92
N TYR A 633 -35.23 41.12 12.48
CA TYR A 633 -35.00 42.54 12.69
C TYR A 633 -35.94 43.06 13.78
N ARG A 634 -35.52 44.15 14.44
CA ARG A 634 -36.16 44.66 15.66
C ARG A 634 -37.64 45.01 15.51
N GLU A 635 -38.09 45.37 14.31
CA GLU A 635 -39.49 45.73 14.06
C GLU A 635 -40.44 44.52 14.07
N LEU A 636 -39.93 43.30 13.85
CA LEU A 636 -40.73 42.08 13.98
C LEU A 636 -41.27 41.96 15.40
N SER A 637 -40.43 42.16 16.42
CA SER A 637 -40.81 42.14 17.84
C SER A 637 -41.82 43.22 18.22
N ARG A 638 -41.90 44.33 17.47
CA ARG A 638 -42.91 45.38 17.70
C ARG A 638 -44.29 45.00 17.15
N LYS A 639 -44.34 44.12 16.14
CA LYS A 639 -45.57 43.69 15.47
C LYS A 639 -46.10 42.35 15.98
N GLY A 640 -45.29 41.60 16.73
CA GLY A 640 -45.65 40.32 17.33
C GLY A 640 -44.41 39.60 17.86
N ASP A 641 -44.58 38.75 18.86
CA ASP A 641 -43.48 37.98 19.43
C ASP A 641 -42.99 36.90 18.45
N MET A 642 -41.69 36.59 18.46
CA MET A 642 -41.15 35.48 17.68
C MET A 642 -40.90 34.26 18.56
N PHE A 643 -41.13 33.08 18.00
CA PHE A 643 -40.97 31.81 18.71
C PHE A 643 -40.26 30.78 17.82
N LEU A 644 -39.34 30.03 18.42
CA LEU A 644 -38.93 28.75 17.86
C LEU A 644 -39.81 27.68 18.51
N VAL A 645 -40.65 27.04 17.71
CA VAL A 645 -41.61 26.02 18.14
C VAL A 645 -41.08 24.65 17.74
N ALA A 646 -41.01 23.74 18.69
CA ALA A 646 -40.68 22.33 18.49
C ALA A 646 -41.91 21.47 18.77
N GLU A 647 -42.31 20.67 17.79
CA GLU A 647 -43.51 19.83 17.80
C GLU A 647 -43.10 18.37 17.68
N ARG A 648 -43.72 17.49 18.48
CA ARG A 648 -43.59 16.03 18.35
C ARG A 648 -44.88 15.41 17.83
N LEU A 649 -44.75 14.39 16.98
CA LEU A 649 -45.90 13.75 16.32
C LEU A 649 -46.76 12.89 17.28
N GLY A 650 -46.17 12.37 18.37
CA GLY A 650 -46.85 11.43 19.28
C GLY A 650 -46.39 11.54 20.74
N GLN A 651 -47.10 10.83 21.64
CA GLN A 651 -46.71 10.71 23.04
C GLN A 651 -45.77 9.52 23.23
N THR A 652 -44.79 9.65 24.13
CA THR A 652 -43.93 8.56 24.56
C THR A 652 -44.74 7.56 25.40
N VAL A 653 -44.73 6.28 25.02
CA VAL A 653 -45.55 5.22 25.63
C VAL A 653 -45.20 4.98 27.10
N ASP A 654 -43.94 5.24 27.49
CA ASP A 654 -43.39 4.81 28.80
C ASP A 654 -43.19 5.97 29.80
N GLY A 655 -43.73 7.16 29.54
CA GLY A 655 -43.52 8.33 30.41
C GLY A 655 -42.08 8.84 30.46
N SER A 656 -41.25 8.46 29.50
CA SER A 656 -39.85 8.90 29.37
C SER A 656 -39.74 10.40 29.08
N GLU A 657 -38.75 11.06 29.70
CA GLU A 657 -38.39 12.44 29.37
C GLU A 657 -37.45 12.44 28.16
N GLU A 658 -37.81 13.12 27.07
CA GLU A 658 -36.89 13.34 25.95
C GLU A 658 -36.27 14.74 26.05
N ARG A 659 -34.93 14.81 25.98
CA ARG A 659 -34.16 16.06 26.05
C ARG A 659 -33.53 16.39 24.71
N TYR A 660 -33.63 17.65 24.33
CA TYR A 660 -33.10 18.17 23.07
C TYR A 660 -32.25 19.42 23.31
N GLU A 661 -31.09 19.46 22.66
CA GLU A 661 -30.25 20.64 22.56
C GLU A 661 -30.73 21.52 21.41
N ALA A 662 -30.91 22.81 21.69
CA ALA A 662 -31.27 23.78 20.68
C ALA A 662 -30.20 24.86 20.58
N SER A 663 -29.89 25.31 19.36
CA SER A 663 -28.93 26.38 19.12
C SER A 663 -29.33 27.24 17.93
N LEU A 664 -28.90 28.49 17.96
CA LEU A 664 -29.07 29.44 16.85
C LEU A 664 -27.68 29.77 16.29
N LEU A 665 -27.50 29.58 15.00
CA LEU A 665 -26.38 30.17 14.27
C LEU A 665 -26.82 31.55 13.76
N ILE A 666 -26.15 32.59 14.23
CA ILE A 666 -26.51 33.98 13.95
C ILE A 666 -25.47 34.54 12.99
N ALA A 667 -25.90 35.08 11.85
CA ALA A 667 -25.04 35.81 10.91
C ALA A 667 -24.68 37.21 11.45
N ASP A 668 -24.07 37.24 12.64
CA ASP A 668 -23.57 38.40 13.38
C ASP A 668 -22.43 37.90 14.27
N ALA A 669 -21.33 38.64 14.37
CA ALA A 669 -20.15 38.25 15.14
C ALA A 669 -20.41 38.16 16.65
N ASP A 670 -21.34 38.97 17.18
CA ASP A 670 -21.43 39.20 18.64
C ASP A 670 -22.48 38.35 19.37
N LYS A 671 -23.16 37.38 18.72
CA LYS A 671 -24.28 36.56 19.29
C LYS A 671 -25.47 37.34 19.89
N THR A 672 -25.35 38.65 20.06
CA THR A 672 -26.27 39.52 20.78
C THR A 672 -27.40 40.05 19.89
N ALA A 673 -27.50 39.59 18.63
CA ALA A 673 -28.59 39.96 17.75
C ALA A 673 -29.95 39.44 18.24
N VAL A 674 -29.95 38.35 19.01
CA VAL A 674 -31.16 37.72 19.58
C VAL A 674 -30.96 37.45 21.06
N ARG A 675 -31.97 37.77 21.86
CA ARG A 675 -32.06 37.31 23.25
C ARG A 675 -33.09 36.18 23.34
N PRO A 676 -32.71 34.97 23.79
CA PRO A 676 -33.63 33.87 23.98
C PRO A 676 -34.31 33.93 25.36
N GLY A 677 -35.57 33.52 25.42
CA GLY A 677 -36.32 33.29 26.66
C GLY A 677 -36.12 31.87 27.22
N ASN A 678 -37.16 31.34 27.86
CA ASN A 678 -37.22 29.95 28.32
C ASN A 678 -38.17 29.13 27.46
N TRP A 679 -38.01 27.80 27.48
CA TRP A 679 -38.98 26.89 26.87
C TRP A 679 -40.27 26.87 27.68
N GLU A 680 -41.39 27.06 27.01
CA GLU A 680 -42.74 27.02 27.54
C GLU A 680 -43.59 26.02 26.75
N VAL A 681 -44.61 25.45 27.38
CA VAL A 681 -45.61 24.63 26.67
C VAL A 681 -46.34 25.53 25.68
N TRP A 682 -46.41 25.10 24.43
CA TRP A 682 -47.07 25.86 23.38
C TRP A 682 -48.50 25.35 23.19
N GLU A 683 -49.44 26.14 23.69
CA GLU A 683 -50.88 25.98 23.44
C GLU A 683 -51.27 26.96 22.32
N ASP A 684 -51.99 26.45 21.32
CA ASP A 684 -52.36 27.22 20.11
C ASP A 684 -53.35 28.35 20.40
#